data_AF-F4S7T9-F1
#
_entry.id   AF-F4S7T9-F1
#
_cell.length_a   1.000
_cell.length_b   1.000
_cell.length_c   1.000
_cell.angle_alpha   90.00
_cell.angle_beta   90.00
_cell.angle_gamma   90.00
#
_symmetry.space_group_name_H-M   'P 1'
#
loop_
_entity.id
_entity.type
_entity.pdbx_description
1 polymer ?
#
loop_
_entity_poly.entity_id
_entity_poly.type
_entity_poly.pdbx_seq_one_letter_code
_entity_poly.pdbx_strand_id
1 'polypeptide(L)'
;MMTAICSSLDPLRQKNNNRFARSSNPKLLNCAHYRKLARNVTDAGWRTRLEVKTSTATVVPKPFGLMVAVLDQQQLTGPPTCKNKTGGLKKTTDLTSFFGRLVTSRNMNTISCPGLNDVTWERERATHSIADFISKTCTLYRGNNRHKICKELFGSQAQESQLTAEQKSHLITTLDARSKWEVKRHGERSSIYSSNCERTFICKNTEKNAVCPACEELKGLRSLIGALNKDYAEKDKLKFTRDTYLSDNINTFSPTLLKSTDARLLSNSVEKASKGDFSDFCTVLAASARNGLFDNRDATRGLIKAVAVKAARENAGKTTRAISPRALNLFNDNFAGRGNRSLRMKRAKDGMHLVDGLQIVNFNCIAQVLKDLGYSGPVAAASDQTVCVKRLRHHDGHLVGAQGGDISFDDPSELPALVKSVVKNKELCSKIRAYTLQVPLPNIPTFVVALIASCDKETSNDIVESHLKFLELSQEAGINILSVGADGAPTELCAQNALTDTASQFISYSNSRYDVHVKVPLIGHPPRPVVMVQDPKHARKTGANQLSSGACLLVMVGEMCDAWLNRWIGHRERIRSAWTADFFFRHWKNYLLKQQAEPHKLMSFAHNCISPQSFKIFSTLATSLLQLVIAHREFYPTIPLLPWKHGSEPCEHVFGWMCVISPRFTVLDARMMMPKIHAIVKNIMSGRMKIPSSEHMHSGYQ
;
A
#
# COMPACT_ATOMS: atom_id res chain seq x y z
N MET A 1 37.90 -10.58 -29.60
CA MET A 1 36.68 -10.09 -30.30
C MET A 1 36.38 -8.64 -29.92
N MET A 2 37.39 -7.77 -30.04
CA MET A 2 37.30 -6.32 -29.74
C MET A 2 38.35 -5.59 -30.59
N THR A 3 38.32 -5.84 -31.91
CA THR A 3 39.27 -5.29 -32.89
C THR A 3 38.60 -5.03 -34.25
N ALA A 4 37.27 -4.88 -34.30
CA ALA A 4 36.52 -4.80 -35.57
C ALA A 4 35.40 -3.74 -35.59
N ILE A 5 35.49 -2.69 -34.79
CA ILE A 5 34.56 -1.54 -34.88
C ILE A 5 35.38 -0.25 -34.80
N CYS A 6 36.19 0.01 -35.84
CA CYS A 6 36.88 1.30 -36.01
C CYS A 6 36.99 1.73 -37.47
N SER A 7 36.14 1.24 -38.37
CA SER A 7 36.23 1.55 -39.79
C SER A 7 34.86 1.62 -40.45
N SER A 8 34.13 2.72 -40.22
CA SER A 8 33.17 3.30 -41.16
C SER A 8 32.58 4.61 -40.59
N LEU A 9 33.31 5.71 -40.68
CA LEU A 9 32.73 7.06 -40.58
C LEU A 9 33.37 7.92 -41.67
N ASP A 10 32.59 8.17 -42.74
CA ASP A 10 32.96 9.11 -43.79
C ASP A 10 32.63 10.56 -43.36
N PRO A 11 33.37 11.57 -43.85
CA PRO A 11 33.43 12.91 -43.25
C PRO A 11 32.61 13.95 -44.02
N LEU A 12 31.47 14.41 -43.49
CA LEU A 12 30.80 15.61 -44.00
C LEU A 12 30.12 16.41 -42.88
N ARG A 13 30.90 17.30 -42.24
CA ARG A 13 30.55 18.71 -41.91
C ARG A 13 31.56 19.34 -40.95
N GLN A 14 32.77 19.57 -41.47
CA GLN A 14 33.49 20.80 -41.13
C GLN A 14 32.88 21.93 -41.97
N LYS A 15 32.14 22.83 -41.34
CA LYS A 15 31.97 24.25 -41.74
C LYS A 15 31.02 24.93 -40.74
N ASN A 16 31.63 25.55 -39.73
CA ASN A 16 31.21 26.79 -39.03
C ASN A 16 31.80 26.83 -37.62
N ASN A 17 33.14 26.77 -37.54
CA ASN A 17 33.88 27.41 -36.47
C ASN A 17 34.64 28.57 -37.11
N ASN A 18 34.08 29.78 -37.02
CA ASN A 18 34.82 31.04 -37.07
C ASN A 18 33.86 32.21 -36.83
N ARG A 19 33.56 32.47 -35.56
CA ARG A 19 33.37 33.83 -35.00
C ARG A 19 33.25 33.71 -33.48
N PHE A 20 33.92 34.62 -32.78
CA PHE A 20 34.06 34.78 -31.33
C PHE A 20 35.21 34.03 -30.66
N ALA A 21 36.42 34.52 -30.95
CA ALA A 21 37.50 34.58 -29.97
C ALA A 21 37.51 35.97 -29.30
N ARG A 22 37.77 35.98 -27.99
CA ARG A 22 38.18 37.10 -27.11
C ARG A 22 37.10 38.09 -26.62
N SER A 23 36.63 37.88 -25.39
CA SER A 23 36.75 38.90 -24.34
C SER A 23 36.71 38.27 -22.94
N SER A 24 37.60 38.75 -22.09
CA SER A 24 37.85 38.35 -20.71
C SER A 24 37.08 39.27 -19.76
N ASN A 25 36.01 38.79 -19.12
CA ASN A 25 35.57 39.21 -17.78
C ASN A 25 34.42 38.31 -17.26
N PRO A 26 34.46 37.78 -16.03
CA PRO A 26 33.45 36.87 -15.52
C PRO A 26 32.39 37.64 -14.73
N LYS A 27 31.21 37.83 -15.32
CA LYS A 27 29.96 38.11 -14.60
C LYS A 27 28.77 37.98 -15.56
N LEU A 28 27.76 37.24 -15.11
CA LEU A 28 26.39 37.16 -15.66
C LEU A 28 26.25 36.49 -17.04
N LEU A 29 26.11 35.17 -17.05
CA LEU A 29 25.29 34.49 -18.07
C LEU A 29 24.39 33.42 -17.44
N ASN A 30 23.12 33.54 -17.79
CA ASN A 30 21.95 32.93 -17.14
C ASN A 30 21.92 31.40 -17.17
N CYS A 31 21.77 30.80 -15.99
CA CYS A 31 21.65 29.36 -15.73
C CYS A 31 20.28 28.74 -16.16
N ALA A 32 19.40 29.52 -16.79
CA ALA A 32 18.03 29.10 -17.11
C ALA A 32 17.91 28.35 -18.44
N HIS A 33 18.80 28.59 -19.41
CA HIS A 33 18.66 28.03 -20.76
C HIS A 33 19.17 26.58 -20.86
N TYR A 34 20.26 26.24 -20.14
CA TYR A 34 20.77 24.86 -20.06
C TYR A 34 19.87 23.91 -19.26
N ARG A 35 19.07 24.42 -18.30
CA ARG A 35 18.09 23.60 -17.57
C ARG A 35 16.91 23.15 -18.42
N LYS A 36 16.64 23.80 -19.55
CA LYS A 36 15.49 23.48 -20.43
C LYS A 36 15.83 22.37 -21.43
N LEU A 37 17.07 22.30 -21.90
CA LEU A 37 17.55 21.23 -22.79
C LEU A 37 17.72 19.89 -22.06
N ALA A 38 18.16 19.90 -20.79
CA ALA A 38 18.24 18.69 -19.97
C ALA A 38 16.87 18.09 -19.59
N ARG A 39 15.80 18.91 -19.54
CA ARG A 39 14.42 18.47 -19.22
C ARG A 39 13.72 17.75 -20.38
N ASN A 40 14.09 18.03 -21.63
CA ASN A 40 13.41 17.40 -22.77
C ASN A 40 13.92 15.98 -23.07
N VAL A 41 15.01 15.55 -22.44
CA VAL A 41 15.53 14.17 -22.53
C VAL A 41 15.00 13.28 -21.39
N THR A 42 14.41 13.87 -20.34
CA THR A 42 13.89 13.14 -19.16
C THR A 42 12.47 12.57 -19.31
N ASP A 43 11.73 12.90 -20.37
CA ASP A 43 10.34 12.42 -20.60
C ASP A 43 10.19 11.39 -21.75
N ALA A 44 11.26 11.06 -22.48
CA ALA A 44 11.21 10.02 -23.50
C ALA A 44 11.60 8.66 -22.90
N GLY A 45 10.65 7.74 -22.82
CA GLY A 45 10.90 6.36 -22.41
C GLY A 45 11.92 5.69 -23.33
N TRP A 46 13.08 5.35 -22.78
CA TRP A 46 14.13 4.60 -23.47
C TRP A 46 13.72 3.13 -23.59
N ARG A 47 12.94 2.81 -24.63
CA ARG A 47 12.78 1.43 -25.11
C ARG A 47 13.63 1.25 -26.35
N THR A 48 14.84 0.75 -26.17
CA THR A 48 15.58 0.09 -27.26
C THR A 48 15.62 -1.41 -26.93
N ARG A 49 14.68 -2.13 -27.54
CA ARG A 49 14.62 -3.59 -27.56
C ARG A 49 15.77 -4.06 -28.45
N LEU A 50 16.83 -4.63 -27.85
CA LEU A 50 17.80 -5.41 -28.62
C LEU A 50 17.13 -6.73 -29.02
N GLU A 51 16.67 -6.80 -30.27
CA GLU A 51 16.33 -8.05 -30.94
C GLU A 51 17.63 -8.83 -31.19
N VAL A 52 17.87 -9.85 -30.37
CA VAL A 52 18.87 -10.87 -30.68
C VAL A 52 18.27 -11.77 -31.76
N LYS A 53 18.72 -11.57 -33.00
CA LYS A 53 18.55 -12.56 -34.08
C LYS A 53 19.24 -13.86 -33.64
N THR A 54 18.45 -14.85 -33.26
CA THR A 54 18.93 -16.22 -33.05
C THR A 54 18.94 -16.91 -34.41
N SER A 55 20.15 -17.21 -34.90
CA SER A 55 20.36 -18.11 -36.01
C SER A 55 20.02 -19.54 -35.58
N THR A 56 19.29 -20.22 -36.46
CA THR A 56 18.90 -21.62 -36.39
C THR A 56 20.11 -22.55 -36.28
N ALA A 57 20.16 -23.36 -35.22
CA ALA A 57 20.95 -24.59 -35.18
C ALA A 57 20.13 -25.68 -34.47
N THR A 58 19.66 -26.62 -35.27
CA THR A 58 18.97 -27.85 -34.91
C THR A 58 19.94 -28.81 -34.21
N VAL A 59 19.68 -29.15 -32.95
CA VAL A 59 20.28 -30.33 -32.31
C VAL A 59 19.20 -31.03 -31.48
N VAL A 60 18.87 -32.25 -31.89
CA VAL A 60 18.02 -33.23 -31.19
C VAL A 60 18.85 -33.91 -30.10
N PRO A 61 18.27 -34.20 -28.92
CA PRO A 61 18.35 -35.59 -28.45
C PRO A 61 17.06 -36.15 -27.82
N LYS A 62 16.93 -37.46 -27.97
CA LYS A 62 15.89 -38.39 -27.50
C LYS A 62 15.88 -38.60 -25.95
N PRO A 63 14.80 -39.19 -25.40
CA PRO A 63 14.50 -39.24 -23.95
C PRO A 63 14.95 -40.55 -23.28
N PHE A 64 15.19 -40.57 -21.96
CA PHE A 64 15.13 -41.69 -20.97
C PHE A 64 15.81 -41.19 -19.67
N GLY A 65 15.41 -41.47 -18.43
CA GLY A 65 14.31 -42.23 -17.86
C GLY A 65 14.17 -41.87 -16.36
N LEU A 66 13.06 -42.30 -15.76
CA LEU A 66 12.71 -42.20 -14.35
C LEU A 66 13.76 -42.83 -13.43
N MET A 67 14.01 -42.21 -12.27
CA MET A 67 14.32 -42.96 -11.04
C MET A 67 13.62 -42.28 -9.86
N VAL A 68 12.69 -43.02 -9.27
CA VAL A 68 11.99 -42.71 -8.03
C VAL A 68 12.86 -43.19 -6.87
N ALA A 69 13.06 -42.36 -5.84
CA ALA A 69 13.43 -42.81 -4.51
C ALA A 69 12.61 -42.06 -3.47
N VAL A 70 11.81 -42.85 -2.76
CA VAL A 70 10.99 -42.53 -1.59
C VAL A 70 11.89 -42.24 -0.40
N LEU A 71 11.57 -41.24 0.44
CA LEU A 71 11.93 -41.26 1.87
C LEU A 71 11.00 -40.37 2.71
N ASP A 72 10.54 -41.00 3.79
CA ASP A 72 9.61 -40.69 4.87
C ASP A 72 9.41 -39.25 5.37
N GLN A 73 8.14 -38.96 5.69
CA GLN A 73 7.71 -37.91 6.60
C GLN A 73 7.69 -38.44 8.04
N GLN A 74 8.47 -37.82 8.95
CA GLN A 74 8.22 -37.91 10.39
C GLN A 74 7.55 -36.62 10.89
N GLN A 75 6.43 -36.82 11.59
CA GLN A 75 5.61 -35.79 12.23
C GLN A 75 6.23 -35.31 13.54
N LEU A 76 6.28 -33.99 13.74
CA LEU A 76 6.42 -33.36 15.06
C LEU A 76 5.21 -32.45 15.31
N THR A 77 4.51 -32.73 16.40
CA THR A 77 3.21 -32.17 16.81
C THR A 77 3.37 -30.95 17.70
N GLY A 78 2.62 -29.87 17.40
CA GLY A 78 2.49 -28.66 18.24
C GLY A 78 1.01 -28.28 18.54
N PRO A 79 0.74 -27.40 19.53
CA PRO A 79 -0.49 -27.35 20.37
C PRO A 79 -1.76 -26.75 19.71
N PRO A 80 -2.96 -26.98 20.30
CA PRO A 80 -4.25 -27.03 19.59
C PRO A 80 -5.05 -25.72 19.61
N THR A 81 -4.43 -24.57 19.37
CA THR A 81 -5.13 -23.27 19.32
C THR A 81 -5.08 -22.58 17.95
N CYS A 82 -4.69 -23.32 16.91
CA CYS A 82 -4.71 -22.84 15.52
C CYS A 82 -5.36 -23.86 14.54
N LYS A 83 -6.38 -24.60 14.98
CA LYS A 83 -7.23 -25.42 14.10
C LYS A 83 -8.48 -24.69 13.59
N ASN A 84 -8.98 -23.70 14.32
CA ASN A 84 -10.27 -23.06 14.02
C ASN A 84 -10.20 -21.77 13.18
N LYS A 85 -9.01 -21.24 12.87
CA LYS A 85 -8.82 -20.10 11.93
C LYS A 85 -8.06 -20.45 10.64
N THR A 86 -7.70 -21.71 10.44
CA THR A 86 -7.06 -22.23 9.21
C THR A 86 -7.89 -23.31 8.51
N GLY A 87 -9.07 -23.67 9.04
CA GLY A 87 -10.02 -24.57 8.38
C GLY A 87 -10.59 -24.05 7.05
N GLY A 88 -10.56 -22.74 6.83
CA GLY A 88 -11.02 -22.09 5.61
C GLY A 88 -10.00 -21.96 4.47
N LEU A 89 -8.73 -22.36 4.69
CA LEU A 89 -7.64 -22.23 3.70
C LEU A 89 -7.12 -23.58 3.16
N LYS A 90 -7.77 -24.71 3.51
CA LYS A 90 -7.44 -26.05 2.98
C LYS A 90 -8.37 -26.56 1.87
N LYS A 91 -9.16 -25.67 1.26
CA LYS A 91 -9.96 -26.00 0.06
C LYS A 91 -9.81 -24.91 -1.01
N THR A 92 -8.60 -24.66 -1.46
CA THR A 92 -8.35 -24.14 -2.81
C THR A 92 -8.01 -25.33 -3.69
N THR A 93 -9.04 -25.81 -4.37
CA THR A 93 -8.99 -26.92 -5.34
C THR A 93 -8.37 -26.51 -6.67
N ASP A 94 -7.47 -25.53 -6.70
CA ASP A 94 -6.88 -24.97 -7.94
C ASP A 94 -5.39 -25.31 -8.13
N LEU A 95 -4.83 -26.23 -7.34
CA LEU A 95 -3.44 -26.70 -7.51
C LEU A 95 -3.29 -28.22 -7.66
N THR A 96 -4.40 -28.95 -7.81
CA THR A 96 -4.39 -30.40 -8.13
C THR A 96 -4.83 -30.71 -9.56
N SER A 97 -5.32 -29.73 -10.32
CA SER A 97 -5.72 -29.92 -11.73
C SER A 97 -4.54 -29.95 -12.72
N PHE A 98 -3.31 -29.68 -12.28
CA PHE A 98 -2.14 -29.67 -13.17
C PHE A 98 -1.40 -31.02 -13.25
N PHE A 99 -1.71 -32.01 -12.39
CA PHE A 99 -1.00 -33.31 -12.38
C PHE A 99 -1.88 -34.57 -12.27
N GLY A 100 -3.20 -34.46 -12.44
CA GLY A 100 -4.08 -35.62 -12.57
C GLY A 100 -4.46 -35.90 -14.01
N ARG A 101 -3.86 -36.89 -14.67
CA ARG A 101 -4.50 -37.56 -15.82
C ARG A 101 -5.74 -38.28 -15.31
N LEU A 102 -6.86 -37.58 -15.28
CA LEU A 102 -8.19 -38.19 -15.21
C LEU A 102 -8.76 -38.17 -16.62
N VAL A 103 -8.99 -39.38 -17.14
CA VAL A 103 -9.75 -39.61 -18.36
C VAL A 103 -11.18 -39.13 -18.07
N THR A 104 -11.50 -37.89 -18.46
CA THR A 104 -12.88 -37.39 -18.46
C THR A 104 -13.37 -37.26 -19.89
N SER A 105 -14.55 -37.82 -20.14
CA SER A 105 -15.26 -37.74 -21.41
C SER A 105 -15.33 -36.29 -21.89
N ARG A 106 -14.94 -36.04 -23.14
CA ARG A 106 -14.66 -34.72 -23.75
C ARG A 106 -15.78 -33.66 -23.75
N ASN A 107 -16.94 -33.85 -23.11
CA ASN A 107 -18.13 -33.02 -23.31
C ASN A 107 -18.89 -32.55 -22.04
N MET A 108 -18.31 -32.64 -20.83
CA MET A 108 -18.99 -32.29 -19.55
C MET A 108 -18.33 -31.09 -18.86
N ASN A 109 -19.12 -30.10 -18.41
CA ASN A 109 -18.67 -28.91 -17.69
C ASN A 109 -19.42 -28.73 -16.36
N THR A 110 -18.74 -28.20 -15.34
CA THR A 110 -19.35 -27.82 -14.06
C THR A 110 -19.96 -26.42 -14.17
N ILE A 111 -21.28 -26.29 -13.97
CA ILE A 111 -22.00 -25.02 -14.07
C ILE A 111 -22.74 -24.67 -12.77
N SER A 112 -23.01 -23.37 -12.56
CA SER A 112 -23.87 -22.90 -11.46
C SER A 112 -25.33 -23.04 -11.83
N CYS A 113 -26.16 -23.52 -10.91
CA CYS A 113 -27.61 -23.69 -11.15
C CYS A 113 -28.31 -22.32 -11.28
N PRO A 114 -28.94 -22.02 -12.43
CA PRO A 114 -29.65 -20.76 -12.63
C PRO A 114 -31.02 -20.72 -11.93
N GLY A 115 -31.52 -21.85 -11.43
CA GLY A 115 -32.87 -22.00 -10.88
C GLY A 115 -33.94 -21.96 -11.98
N LEU A 116 -35.21 -22.08 -11.59
CA LEU A 116 -36.35 -21.98 -12.49
C LEU A 116 -36.73 -20.51 -12.74
N ASN A 117 -36.67 -20.09 -13.99
CA ASN A 117 -37.08 -18.77 -14.50
C ASN A 117 -37.68 -18.94 -15.91
N ASP A 118 -38.13 -17.85 -16.52
CA ASP A 118 -38.79 -17.89 -17.84
C ASP A 118 -37.90 -18.41 -18.97
N VAL A 119 -36.57 -18.44 -18.78
CA VAL A 119 -35.58 -18.93 -19.75
C VAL A 119 -35.24 -20.42 -19.53
N THR A 120 -35.25 -20.89 -18.27
CA THR A 120 -34.91 -22.27 -17.89
C THR A 120 -36.13 -23.19 -17.83
N TRP A 121 -37.34 -22.61 -17.84
CA TRP A 121 -38.60 -23.35 -17.87
C TRP A 121 -39.64 -22.63 -18.74
N GLU A 122 -39.66 -22.98 -20.02
CA GLU A 122 -40.69 -22.54 -20.95
C GLU A 122 -42.03 -23.20 -20.61
N ARG A 123 -43.09 -22.39 -20.51
CA ARG A 123 -44.44 -22.82 -20.14
C ARG A 123 -45.45 -22.31 -21.16
N GLU A 124 -45.66 -23.05 -22.25
CA GLU A 124 -46.52 -22.65 -23.38
C GLU A 124 -47.99 -22.34 -23.01
N ARG A 125 -48.50 -22.90 -21.90
CA ARG A 125 -49.89 -22.74 -21.45
C ARG A 125 -50.03 -21.88 -20.18
N ALA A 126 -49.00 -21.11 -19.82
CA ALA A 126 -49.01 -20.27 -18.62
C ALA A 126 -49.81 -18.98 -18.80
N THR A 127 -50.61 -18.61 -17.80
CA THR A 127 -51.27 -17.30 -17.74
C THR A 127 -50.33 -16.19 -17.23
N HIS A 128 -49.37 -16.54 -16.38
CA HIS A 128 -48.42 -15.60 -15.76
C HIS A 128 -46.97 -16.10 -15.90
N SER A 129 -46.05 -15.17 -16.16
CA SER A 129 -44.61 -15.46 -16.20
C SER A 129 -44.04 -15.70 -14.79
N ILE A 130 -42.93 -16.43 -14.71
CA ILE A 130 -42.22 -16.66 -13.46
C ILE A 130 -41.68 -15.33 -12.93
N ALA A 131 -41.18 -14.44 -13.80
CA ALA A 131 -40.76 -13.10 -13.40
C ALA A 131 -41.91 -12.28 -12.78
N ASP A 132 -43.11 -12.34 -13.36
CA ASP A 132 -44.28 -11.62 -12.82
C ASP A 132 -44.68 -12.16 -11.44
N PHE A 133 -44.73 -13.49 -11.29
CA PHE A 133 -44.95 -14.16 -10.01
C PHE A 133 -43.90 -13.75 -8.95
N ILE A 134 -42.61 -13.79 -9.30
CA ILE A 134 -41.52 -13.43 -8.37
C ILE A 134 -41.65 -11.98 -7.91
N SER A 135 -42.10 -11.07 -8.80
CA SER A 135 -42.28 -9.66 -8.48
C SER A 135 -43.45 -9.39 -7.52
N LYS A 136 -44.52 -10.20 -7.61
CA LYS A 136 -45.80 -10.01 -6.89
C LYS A 136 -45.94 -10.85 -5.61
N THR A 137 -45.25 -11.98 -5.49
CA THR A 137 -45.36 -12.83 -4.29
C THR A 137 -44.88 -12.09 -3.03
N CYS A 138 -45.56 -12.24 -1.89
CA CYS A 138 -45.15 -11.56 -0.64
C CYS A 138 -44.31 -12.44 0.28
N THR A 139 -44.10 -13.73 -0.04
CA THR A 139 -43.33 -14.65 0.81
C THR A 139 -42.29 -15.42 0.01
N LEU A 140 -41.15 -15.72 0.65
CA LEU A 140 -39.98 -16.37 0.07
C LEU A 140 -40.06 -17.90 0.15
N TYR A 141 -40.42 -18.45 1.33
CA TYR A 141 -40.48 -19.88 1.59
C TYR A 141 -41.86 -20.45 1.25
N ARG A 142 -41.93 -21.45 0.37
CA ARG A 142 -43.18 -22.01 -0.18
C ARG A 142 -43.12 -23.54 -0.25
N GLY A 143 -44.25 -24.15 -0.63
CA GLY A 143 -44.40 -25.61 -0.70
C GLY A 143 -44.83 -26.28 0.61
N ASN A 144 -45.16 -25.48 1.63
CA ASN A 144 -45.74 -25.90 2.90
C ASN A 144 -47.04 -25.11 3.20
N ASN A 145 -47.86 -25.63 4.12
CA ASN A 145 -49.11 -24.97 4.52
C ASN A 145 -48.89 -24.17 5.81
N ARG A 146 -48.66 -22.86 5.68
CA ARG A 146 -48.35 -21.96 6.80
C ARG A 146 -49.41 -21.97 7.91
N HIS A 147 -50.69 -22.02 7.54
CA HIS A 147 -51.78 -22.06 8.51
C HIS A 147 -51.79 -23.37 9.30
N LYS A 148 -51.52 -24.50 8.62
CA LYS A 148 -51.40 -25.81 9.27
C LYS A 148 -50.21 -25.85 10.23
N ILE A 149 -49.05 -25.34 9.80
CA ILE A 149 -47.83 -25.30 10.64
C ILE A 149 -48.01 -24.38 11.84
N CYS A 150 -48.67 -23.22 11.67
CA CYS A 150 -49.01 -22.32 12.77
C CYS A 150 -49.88 -23.03 13.83
N LYS A 151 -50.91 -23.77 13.39
CA LYS A 151 -51.77 -24.54 14.28
C LYS A 151 -51.08 -25.75 14.93
N GLU A 152 -50.16 -26.39 14.22
CA GLU A 152 -49.34 -27.48 14.77
C GLU A 152 -48.41 -26.98 15.89
N LEU A 153 -47.80 -25.81 15.72
CA LEU A 153 -46.83 -25.27 16.68
C LEU A 153 -47.49 -24.59 17.89
N PHE A 154 -48.64 -23.93 17.70
CA PHE A 154 -49.23 -23.05 18.73
C PHE A 154 -50.68 -23.41 19.10
N GLY A 155 -51.22 -24.50 18.57
CA GLY A 155 -52.56 -25.02 18.91
C GLY A 155 -53.64 -24.76 17.84
N SER A 156 -54.74 -25.51 17.90
CA SER A 156 -55.79 -25.55 16.86
C SER A 156 -56.53 -24.22 16.63
N GLN A 157 -56.54 -23.35 17.65
CA GLN A 157 -57.16 -22.02 17.65
C GLN A 157 -56.16 -20.87 17.37
N ALA A 158 -54.87 -21.16 17.19
CA ALA A 158 -53.86 -20.12 17.02
C ALA A 158 -54.10 -19.28 15.75
N GLN A 159 -54.04 -17.96 15.91
CA GLN A 159 -54.01 -17.01 14.80
C GLN A 159 -52.66 -16.30 14.74
N GLU A 160 -52.09 -16.22 13.53
CA GLU A 160 -50.78 -15.61 13.30
C GLU A 160 -50.68 -14.14 13.73
N SER A 161 -51.81 -13.42 13.69
CA SER A 161 -51.93 -12.03 14.15
C SER A 161 -51.70 -11.88 15.66
N GLN A 162 -51.94 -12.94 16.44
CA GLN A 162 -51.88 -12.94 17.90
C GLN A 162 -50.57 -13.52 18.46
N LEU A 163 -49.64 -13.94 17.58
CA LEU A 163 -48.35 -14.49 17.99
C LEU A 163 -47.38 -13.40 18.49
N THR A 164 -46.62 -13.73 19.54
CA THR A 164 -45.51 -12.90 20.03
C THR A 164 -44.35 -12.87 19.03
N ALA A 165 -43.40 -11.94 19.20
CA ALA A 165 -42.22 -11.83 18.33
C ALA A 165 -41.37 -13.13 18.32
N GLU A 166 -41.20 -13.78 19.48
CA GLU A 166 -40.47 -15.05 19.59
C GLU A 166 -41.21 -16.21 18.90
N GLN A 167 -42.53 -16.29 19.08
CA GLN A 167 -43.35 -17.30 18.39
C GLN A 167 -43.33 -17.10 16.88
N LYS A 168 -43.36 -15.84 16.40
CA LYS A 168 -43.21 -15.53 14.97
C LYS A 168 -41.85 -15.95 14.44
N SER A 169 -40.77 -15.70 15.17
CA SER A 169 -39.44 -16.17 14.81
C SER A 169 -39.40 -17.70 14.69
N HIS A 170 -39.96 -18.42 15.67
CA HIS A 170 -40.04 -19.89 15.66
C HIS A 170 -40.88 -20.42 14.48
N LEU A 171 -41.98 -19.76 14.16
CA LEU A 171 -42.80 -20.07 12.99
C LEU A 171 -42.00 -19.91 11.68
N ILE A 172 -41.29 -18.79 11.52
CA ILE A 172 -40.50 -18.49 10.31
C ILE A 172 -39.37 -19.52 10.13
N THR A 173 -38.63 -19.84 11.19
CA THR A 173 -37.57 -20.87 11.14
C THR A 173 -38.13 -22.24 10.76
N THR A 174 -39.31 -22.60 11.27
CA THR A 174 -39.95 -23.88 10.93
C THR A 174 -40.47 -23.90 9.49
N LEU A 175 -40.96 -22.76 8.99
CA LEU A 175 -41.39 -22.62 7.59
C LEU A 175 -40.21 -22.70 6.62
N ASP A 176 -39.06 -22.16 6.98
CA ASP A 176 -37.82 -22.28 6.20
C ASP A 176 -37.38 -23.75 6.13
N ALA A 177 -37.23 -24.40 7.29
CA ALA A 177 -36.82 -25.80 7.39
C ALA A 177 -37.75 -26.80 6.67
N ARG A 178 -39.06 -26.50 6.62
CA ARG A 178 -40.07 -27.36 5.96
C ARG A 178 -40.46 -26.88 4.57
N SER A 179 -39.79 -25.86 4.03
CA SER A 179 -40.04 -25.38 2.67
C SER A 179 -39.63 -26.43 1.64
N LYS A 180 -40.39 -26.55 0.56
CA LYS A 180 -39.99 -27.41 -0.58
C LYS A 180 -39.27 -26.61 -1.66
N TRP A 181 -39.57 -25.32 -1.75
CA TRP A 181 -38.94 -24.40 -2.67
C TRP A 181 -38.96 -22.98 -2.11
N GLU A 182 -38.00 -22.20 -2.57
CA GLU A 182 -37.77 -20.82 -2.15
C GLU A 182 -37.64 -19.88 -3.36
N VAL A 183 -38.07 -18.64 -3.18
CA VAL A 183 -37.92 -17.57 -4.17
C VAL A 183 -36.70 -16.73 -3.80
N LYS A 184 -35.73 -16.59 -4.71
CA LYS A 184 -34.58 -15.70 -4.53
C LYS A 184 -34.72 -14.47 -5.43
N ARG A 185 -34.36 -13.30 -4.88
CA ARG A 185 -34.52 -11.97 -5.54
C ARG A 185 -33.20 -11.22 -5.56
N HIS A 186 -32.24 -11.71 -6.34
CA HIS A 186 -30.90 -11.12 -6.43
C HIS A 186 -30.61 -10.71 -7.87
N GLY A 187 -31.21 -9.60 -8.33
CA GLY A 187 -30.96 -9.04 -9.66
C GLY A 187 -31.11 -10.09 -10.78
N GLU A 188 -30.02 -10.33 -11.51
CA GLU A 188 -29.92 -11.33 -12.61
C GLU A 188 -30.14 -12.79 -12.17
N ARG A 189 -30.17 -13.09 -10.87
CA ARG A 189 -30.42 -14.44 -10.30
C ARG A 189 -31.81 -14.58 -9.67
N SER A 190 -32.77 -13.78 -10.12
CA SER A 190 -34.15 -13.83 -9.62
C SER A 190 -34.87 -15.06 -10.18
N SER A 191 -34.82 -16.16 -9.44
CA SER A 191 -35.33 -17.47 -9.85
C SER A 191 -35.94 -18.23 -8.67
N ILE A 192 -36.69 -19.29 -8.98
CA ILE A 192 -37.22 -20.25 -8.01
C ILE A 192 -36.22 -21.39 -7.84
N TYR A 193 -35.91 -21.73 -6.60
CA TYR A 193 -34.95 -22.78 -6.26
C TYR A 193 -35.59 -23.85 -5.39
N SER A 194 -35.13 -25.08 -5.54
CA SER A 194 -35.42 -26.14 -4.58
C SER A 194 -34.68 -25.85 -3.29
N SER A 195 -35.30 -26.15 -2.15
CA SER A 195 -34.63 -26.04 -0.84
C SER A 195 -33.40 -26.96 -0.77
N ASN A 196 -33.34 -28.00 -1.61
CA ASN A 196 -32.22 -28.93 -1.77
C ASN A 196 -31.34 -28.62 -3.02
N CYS A 197 -31.33 -27.38 -3.51
CA CYS A 197 -30.55 -27.00 -4.68
C CYS A 197 -29.03 -27.28 -4.48
N GLU A 198 -28.44 -28.06 -5.37
CA GLU A 198 -27.02 -28.42 -5.38
C GLU A 198 -26.05 -27.23 -5.59
N ARG A 199 -26.57 -26.08 -6.05
CA ARG A 199 -25.85 -24.83 -6.37
C ARG A 199 -24.90 -24.94 -7.57
N THR A 200 -24.15 -26.03 -7.68
CA THR A 200 -23.26 -26.35 -8.81
C THR A 200 -23.41 -27.81 -9.19
N PHE A 201 -23.55 -28.10 -10.48
CA PHE A 201 -23.73 -29.47 -10.99
C PHE A 201 -23.04 -29.63 -12.36
N ILE A 202 -22.88 -30.87 -12.81
CA ILE A 202 -22.18 -31.19 -14.06
C ILE A 202 -23.21 -31.42 -15.18
N CYS A 203 -23.07 -30.71 -16.31
CA CYS A 203 -23.94 -30.86 -17.48
C CYS A 203 -23.14 -30.98 -18.79
N LYS A 204 -23.81 -31.44 -19.85
CA LYS A 204 -23.22 -31.52 -21.19
C LYS A 204 -23.16 -30.12 -21.82
N ASN A 205 -22.14 -29.86 -22.63
CA ASN A 205 -21.96 -28.57 -23.33
C ASN A 205 -23.11 -28.20 -24.30
N THR A 206 -23.92 -29.18 -24.70
CA THR A 206 -25.05 -28.99 -25.62
C THR A 206 -26.33 -28.50 -24.94
N GLU A 207 -26.44 -28.63 -23.62
CA GLU A 207 -27.66 -28.25 -22.87
C GLU A 207 -27.58 -26.77 -22.47
N LYS A 208 -28.19 -25.90 -23.27
CA LYS A 208 -28.41 -24.50 -22.89
C LYS A 208 -29.48 -24.45 -21.79
N ASN A 209 -29.25 -23.68 -20.73
CA ASN A 209 -30.18 -23.43 -19.62
C ASN A 209 -30.48 -24.62 -18.69
N ALA A 210 -29.55 -25.57 -18.56
CA ALA A 210 -29.71 -26.69 -17.63
C ALA A 210 -29.83 -26.20 -16.17
N VAL A 211 -30.70 -26.86 -15.41
CA VAL A 211 -30.86 -26.70 -13.96
C VAL A 211 -30.51 -28.01 -13.24
N CYS A 212 -30.11 -27.92 -11.97
CA CYS A 212 -29.76 -29.14 -11.22
C CYS A 212 -30.99 -30.05 -11.01
N PRO A 213 -30.78 -31.37 -10.82
CA PRO A 213 -31.88 -32.34 -10.68
C PRO A 213 -32.91 -31.95 -9.63
N ALA A 214 -32.46 -31.49 -8.46
CA ALA A 214 -33.34 -31.03 -7.38
C ALA A 214 -34.25 -29.84 -7.77
N CYS A 215 -33.78 -28.94 -8.64
CA CYS A 215 -34.58 -27.84 -9.16
C CYS A 215 -35.49 -28.28 -10.32
N GLU A 216 -35.06 -29.27 -11.11
CA GLU A 216 -35.86 -29.84 -12.21
C GLU A 216 -37.11 -30.56 -11.67
N GLU A 217 -36.98 -31.30 -10.56
CA GLU A 217 -38.09 -31.98 -9.88
C GLU A 217 -39.22 -31.02 -9.46
N LEU A 218 -38.91 -29.74 -9.23
CA LEU A 218 -39.92 -28.75 -8.87
C LEU A 218 -40.96 -28.55 -9.96
N LYS A 219 -40.62 -28.78 -11.24
CA LYS A 219 -41.54 -28.62 -12.37
C LYS A 219 -42.80 -29.49 -12.23
N GLY A 220 -42.70 -30.62 -11.53
CA GLY A 220 -43.83 -31.53 -11.23
C GLY A 220 -44.62 -31.21 -9.96
N LEU A 221 -44.20 -30.23 -9.15
CA LEU A 221 -44.86 -29.93 -7.87
C LEU A 221 -46.15 -29.13 -8.08
N ARG A 222 -47.29 -29.76 -7.74
CA ARG A 222 -48.62 -29.12 -7.75
C ARG A 222 -48.66 -27.80 -6.98
N SER A 223 -47.94 -27.68 -5.86
CA SER A 223 -47.88 -26.45 -5.06
C SER A 223 -47.19 -25.29 -5.79
N LEU A 224 -46.22 -25.58 -6.65
CA LEU A 224 -45.52 -24.56 -7.45
C LEU A 224 -46.38 -24.17 -8.64
N ILE A 225 -46.91 -25.15 -9.38
CA ILE A 225 -47.79 -24.93 -10.54
C ILE A 225 -49.03 -24.10 -10.12
N GLY A 226 -49.66 -24.46 -9.01
CA GLY A 226 -50.83 -23.73 -8.49
C GLY A 226 -50.51 -22.30 -8.04
N ALA A 227 -49.29 -22.04 -7.54
CA ALA A 227 -48.86 -20.70 -7.17
C ALA A 227 -48.58 -19.84 -8.41
N LEU A 228 -47.96 -20.40 -9.44
CA LEU A 228 -47.65 -19.70 -10.69
C LEU A 228 -48.89 -19.34 -11.52
N ASN A 229 -50.00 -20.07 -11.35
CA ASN A 229 -51.25 -19.82 -12.09
C ASN A 229 -52.28 -18.98 -11.30
N LYS A 230 -51.91 -18.48 -10.11
CA LYS A 230 -52.81 -17.70 -9.25
C LYS A 230 -52.72 -16.20 -9.57
N ASP A 231 -53.86 -15.52 -9.56
CA ASP A 231 -53.89 -14.06 -9.65
C ASP A 231 -53.47 -13.40 -8.33
N TYR A 232 -52.44 -12.56 -8.39
CA TYR A 232 -51.92 -11.80 -7.26
C TYR A 232 -52.48 -10.37 -7.24
N ALA A 233 -52.58 -9.77 -6.04
CA ALA A 233 -53.13 -8.44 -5.87
C ALA A 233 -52.30 -7.37 -6.61
N GLU A 234 -52.98 -6.48 -7.34
CA GLU A 234 -52.36 -5.37 -8.07
C GLU A 234 -52.57 -4.02 -7.37
N LYS A 235 -51.61 -3.10 -7.57
CA LYS A 235 -51.56 -1.68 -7.17
C LYS A 235 -52.51 -1.28 -6.02
N ASP A 236 -53.78 -1.01 -6.31
CA ASP A 236 -54.75 -0.47 -5.34
C ASP A 236 -55.27 -1.50 -4.34
N LYS A 237 -55.20 -2.79 -4.66
CA LYS A 237 -55.61 -3.91 -3.81
C LYS A 237 -54.48 -4.40 -2.90
N LEU A 238 -53.22 -4.03 -3.17
CA LEU A 238 -52.06 -4.40 -2.34
C LEU A 238 -52.20 -3.88 -0.90
N LYS A 239 -52.88 -2.75 -0.69
CA LYS A 239 -53.15 -2.18 0.64
C LYS A 239 -53.96 -3.10 1.57
N PHE A 240 -54.67 -4.09 1.04
CA PHE A 240 -55.43 -5.08 1.80
C PHE A 240 -54.63 -6.35 2.13
N THR A 241 -53.35 -6.41 1.73
CA THR A 241 -52.45 -7.51 2.09
C THR A 241 -52.07 -7.38 3.56
N ARG A 242 -52.15 -8.49 4.31
CA ARG A 242 -51.83 -8.52 5.76
C ARG A 242 -50.38 -8.14 6.02
N ASP A 243 -50.17 -7.31 7.05
CA ASP A 243 -48.86 -6.78 7.42
C ASP A 243 -47.85 -7.85 7.80
N THR A 244 -48.28 -8.98 8.38
CA THR A 244 -47.39 -10.08 8.75
C THR A 244 -46.68 -10.69 7.54
N TYR A 245 -47.30 -10.71 6.36
CA TYR A 245 -46.65 -11.19 5.14
C TYR A 245 -45.65 -10.19 4.55
N LEU A 246 -45.84 -8.90 4.85
CA LEU A 246 -45.01 -7.81 4.35
C LEU A 246 -43.80 -7.57 5.27
N SER A 247 -43.99 -7.65 6.60
CA SER A 247 -42.97 -7.43 7.62
C SER A 247 -41.84 -8.45 7.58
N ASP A 248 -42.15 -9.70 7.25
CA ASP A 248 -41.18 -10.80 7.16
C ASP A 248 -40.13 -10.56 6.04
N ASN A 249 -40.38 -9.63 5.10
CA ASN A 249 -39.58 -9.43 3.89
C ASN A 249 -39.21 -7.95 3.60
N ILE A 250 -39.29 -7.05 4.58
CA ILE A 250 -38.97 -5.61 4.43
C ILE A 250 -37.56 -5.37 3.86
N ASN A 251 -36.62 -6.26 4.14
CA ASN A 251 -35.21 -6.12 3.73
C ASN A 251 -34.89 -6.64 2.32
N THR A 252 -35.88 -7.17 1.57
CA THR A 252 -35.64 -7.76 0.24
C THR A 252 -36.37 -6.98 -0.85
N PHE A 253 -35.60 -6.15 -1.55
CA PHE A 253 -35.97 -5.24 -2.65
C PHE A 253 -36.90 -5.85 -3.72
N SER A 254 -38.21 -5.90 -3.45
CA SER A 254 -39.21 -5.88 -4.53
C SER A 254 -39.68 -4.44 -4.72
N PRO A 255 -39.44 -3.80 -5.89
CA PRO A 255 -39.90 -2.44 -6.17
C PRO A 255 -41.41 -2.25 -5.95
N THR A 256 -42.20 -3.30 -6.16
CA THR A 256 -43.66 -3.30 -6.00
C THR A 256 -44.08 -3.30 -4.53
N LEU A 257 -43.37 -4.07 -3.69
CA LEU A 257 -43.62 -4.11 -2.25
C LEU A 257 -43.18 -2.80 -1.58
N LEU A 258 -42.00 -2.28 -1.94
CA LEU A 258 -41.49 -0.98 -1.46
C LEU A 258 -42.45 0.17 -1.77
N LYS A 259 -43.05 0.22 -2.97
CA LYS A 259 -44.07 1.22 -3.31
C LYS A 259 -45.31 1.14 -2.41
N SER A 260 -45.71 -0.06 -1.98
CA SER A 260 -46.87 -0.24 -1.08
C SER A 260 -46.56 0.16 0.37
N THR A 261 -45.36 -0.11 0.87
CA THR A 261 -44.90 0.33 2.18
C THR A 261 -44.67 1.84 2.21
N ASP A 262 -44.08 2.40 1.15
CA ASP A 262 -43.89 3.84 0.98
C ASP A 262 -45.24 4.57 0.88
N ALA A 263 -46.22 4.02 0.13
CA ALA A 263 -47.57 4.59 0.05
C ALA A 263 -48.29 4.66 1.40
N ARG A 264 -48.02 3.72 2.32
CA ARG A 264 -48.54 3.75 3.70
C ARG A 264 -47.75 4.71 4.59
N LEU A 265 -46.43 4.78 4.45
CA LEU A 265 -45.61 5.74 5.20
C LEU A 265 -45.91 7.20 4.81
N LEU A 266 -46.29 7.44 3.54
CA LEU A 266 -46.74 8.74 3.04
C LEU A 266 -48.05 9.23 3.68
N SER A 267 -48.84 8.38 4.33
CA SER A 267 -50.01 8.84 5.09
C SER A 267 -49.62 9.56 6.38
N ASN A 268 -48.39 9.37 6.86
CA ASN A 268 -47.83 10.11 7.98
C ASN A 268 -47.08 11.35 7.45
N SER A 269 -47.49 12.54 7.88
CA SER A 269 -46.77 13.78 7.54
C SER A 269 -45.34 13.75 8.10
N VAL A 270 -44.38 14.24 7.30
CA VAL A 270 -42.98 14.46 7.71
C VAL A 270 -42.90 15.31 8.98
N GLU A 271 -43.80 16.28 9.14
CA GLU A 271 -43.88 17.16 10.31
C GLU A 271 -44.39 16.45 11.56
N LYS A 272 -45.25 15.44 11.39
CA LYS A 272 -45.71 14.60 12.49
C LYS A 272 -44.59 13.65 12.92
N ALA A 273 -43.87 13.08 11.95
CA ALA A 273 -42.72 12.21 12.21
C ALA A 273 -41.53 12.97 12.85
N SER A 274 -41.34 14.26 12.53
CA SER A 274 -40.26 15.07 13.14
C SER A 274 -40.44 15.34 14.62
N LYS A 275 -41.64 15.10 15.17
CA LYS A 275 -41.93 15.22 16.61
C LYS A 275 -41.71 13.90 17.37
N GLY A 276 -41.43 12.80 16.66
CA GLY A 276 -41.18 11.47 17.22
C GLY A 276 -39.69 11.11 17.28
N ASP A 277 -39.40 9.80 17.29
CA ASP A 277 -38.03 9.31 17.27
C ASP A 277 -37.30 9.68 15.96
N PHE A 278 -35.99 9.89 16.06
CA PHE A 278 -35.19 10.27 14.91
C PHE A 278 -35.15 9.17 13.84
N SER A 279 -35.19 7.89 14.23
CA SER A 279 -35.21 6.76 13.30
C SER A 279 -36.52 6.74 12.50
N ASP A 280 -37.65 7.01 13.17
CA ASP A 280 -38.97 7.13 12.55
C ASP A 280 -39.02 8.30 11.57
N PHE A 281 -38.49 9.46 11.97
CA PHE A 281 -38.35 10.61 11.10
C PHE A 281 -37.51 10.30 9.86
N CYS A 282 -36.34 9.68 10.02
CA CYS A 282 -35.47 9.32 8.90
C CYS A 282 -36.15 8.33 7.94
N THR A 283 -36.95 7.41 8.47
CA THR A 283 -37.69 6.41 7.68
C THR A 283 -38.77 7.08 6.83
N VAL A 284 -39.57 7.97 7.41
CA VAL A 284 -40.59 8.74 6.67
C VAL A 284 -39.94 9.69 5.67
N LEU A 285 -38.87 10.39 6.05
CA LEU A 285 -38.11 11.27 5.17
C LEU A 285 -37.54 10.53 3.95
N ALA A 286 -37.00 9.32 4.14
CA ALA A 286 -36.47 8.50 3.06
C ALA A 286 -37.57 8.02 2.09
N ALA A 287 -38.76 7.67 2.60
CA ALA A 287 -39.91 7.32 1.79
C ALA A 287 -40.43 8.53 0.99
N SER A 288 -40.55 9.71 1.62
CA SER A 288 -40.96 10.94 0.92
C SER A 288 -39.92 11.40 -0.10
N ALA A 289 -38.62 11.31 0.20
CA ALA A 289 -37.54 11.63 -0.73
C ALA A 289 -37.60 10.75 -1.99
N ARG A 290 -37.88 9.45 -1.85
CA ARG A 290 -38.05 8.52 -2.98
C ARG A 290 -39.28 8.80 -3.83
N ASN A 291 -40.32 9.41 -3.25
CA ASN A 291 -41.51 9.87 -3.96
C ASN A 291 -41.38 11.32 -4.49
N GLY A 292 -40.16 11.85 -4.55
CA GLY A 292 -39.87 13.10 -5.24
C GLY A 292 -39.97 14.36 -4.39
N LEU A 293 -40.00 14.27 -3.06
CA LEU A 293 -40.03 15.44 -2.16
C LEU A 293 -38.92 16.47 -2.45
N PHE A 294 -37.78 16.03 -3.00
CA PHE A 294 -36.62 16.88 -3.29
C PHE A 294 -36.26 17.00 -4.78
N ASP A 295 -37.09 16.50 -5.69
CA ASP A 295 -36.71 16.41 -7.12
C ASP A 295 -36.42 17.77 -7.75
N ASN A 296 -37.15 18.80 -7.34
CA ASN A 296 -36.99 20.18 -7.81
C ASN A 296 -36.21 21.08 -6.81
N ARG A 297 -35.44 20.49 -5.88
CA ARG A 297 -34.75 21.23 -4.81
C ARG A 297 -33.26 20.92 -4.79
N ASP A 298 -32.54 21.39 -5.80
CA ASP A 298 -31.11 21.11 -5.99
C ASP A 298 -30.23 21.55 -4.83
N ALA A 299 -30.47 22.72 -4.27
CA ALA A 299 -29.73 23.23 -3.12
C ALA A 299 -29.90 22.32 -1.89
N THR A 300 -31.14 21.91 -1.60
CA THR A 300 -31.46 20.99 -0.50
C THR A 300 -30.85 19.61 -0.72
N ARG A 301 -30.91 19.09 -1.95
CA ARG A 301 -30.27 17.83 -2.34
C ARG A 301 -28.76 17.89 -2.19
N GLY A 302 -28.14 19.02 -2.55
CA GLY A 302 -26.72 19.29 -2.34
C GLY A 302 -26.35 19.31 -0.85
N LEU A 303 -27.15 19.97 -0.02
CA LEU A 303 -26.93 20.04 1.43
C LEU A 303 -27.02 18.66 2.10
N ILE A 304 -28.07 17.88 1.81
CA ILE A 304 -28.24 16.52 2.37
C ILE A 304 -27.04 15.63 2.00
N LYS A 305 -26.61 15.67 0.73
CA LYS A 305 -25.41 14.94 0.26
C LYS A 305 -24.15 15.39 1.01
N ALA A 306 -23.95 16.70 1.17
CA ALA A 306 -22.78 17.24 1.85
C ALA A 306 -22.72 16.84 3.33
N VAL A 307 -23.85 16.90 4.05
CA VAL A 307 -23.95 16.51 5.46
C VAL A 307 -23.71 15.02 5.64
N ALA A 308 -24.33 14.17 4.81
CA ALA A 308 -24.13 12.72 4.87
C ALA A 308 -22.67 12.32 4.58
N VAL A 309 -22.06 12.92 3.55
CA VAL A 309 -20.65 12.71 3.22
C VAL A 309 -19.73 13.22 4.32
N LYS A 310 -20.05 14.35 4.96
CA LYS A 310 -19.29 14.88 6.11
C LYS A 310 -19.34 13.93 7.30
N ALA A 311 -20.52 13.46 7.70
CA ALA A 311 -20.67 12.50 8.80
C ALA A 311 -19.85 11.22 8.54
N ALA A 312 -19.91 10.69 7.33
CA ALA A 312 -19.09 9.54 6.92
C ALA A 312 -17.58 9.84 6.97
N ARG A 313 -17.15 11.05 6.58
CA ARG A 313 -15.75 11.48 6.63
C ARG A 313 -15.25 11.70 8.06
N GLU A 314 -16.08 12.23 8.95
CA GLU A 314 -15.76 12.45 10.36
C GLU A 314 -15.63 11.13 11.11
N ASN A 315 -16.55 10.18 10.88
CA ASN A 315 -16.45 8.81 11.41
C ASN A 315 -15.21 8.07 10.88
N ALA A 316 -14.75 8.41 9.67
CA ALA A 316 -13.51 7.90 9.09
C ALA A 316 -12.24 8.69 9.49
N GLY A 317 -12.35 9.66 10.41
CA GLY A 317 -11.22 10.43 10.95
C GLY A 317 -10.58 11.44 10.00
N LYS A 318 -11.29 11.91 8.95
CA LYS A 318 -10.75 12.83 7.94
C LYS A 318 -10.96 14.30 8.35
N THR A 319 -9.87 15.07 8.55
CA THR A 319 -9.91 16.51 8.91
C THR A 319 -9.22 17.40 7.86
N THR A 320 -9.92 18.42 7.38
CA THR A 320 -9.51 19.39 6.33
C THR A 320 -8.30 20.28 6.65
N ARG A 321 -7.82 20.32 7.90
CA ARG A 321 -6.68 21.17 8.32
C ARG A 321 -5.30 20.60 7.98
N ALA A 322 -5.19 19.34 7.53
CA ALA A 322 -3.89 18.78 7.14
C ALA A 322 -3.27 19.55 5.95
N ILE A 323 -4.11 20.14 5.09
CA ILE A 323 -3.70 20.71 3.81
C ILE A 323 -3.47 22.23 3.89
N SER A 324 -4.38 23.00 4.52
CA SER A 324 -4.18 24.47 4.64
C SER A 324 -4.94 25.08 5.82
N PRO A 325 -4.26 25.85 6.70
CA PRO A 325 -4.93 26.64 7.75
C PRO A 325 -5.89 27.69 7.17
N ARG A 326 -5.55 28.28 6.03
CA ARG A 326 -6.38 29.29 5.36
C ARG A 326 -7.66 28.68 4.79
N ALA A 327 -7.57 27.48 4.22
CA ALA A 327 -8.74 26.75 3.77
C ALA A 327 -9.64 26.33 4.94
N LEU A 328 -9.06 25.97 6.10
CA LEU A 328 -9.87 25.70 7.29
C LEU A 328 -10.57 26.95 7.80
N ASN A 329 -9.87 28.10 7.86
CA ASN A 329 -10.50 29.35 8.31
C ASN A 329 -11.65 29.70 7.37
N LEU A 330 -11.42 29.75 6.06
CA LEU A 330 -12.48 29.97 5.07
C LEU A 330 -13.64 28.97 5.21
N PHE A 331 -13.34 27.69 5.46
CA PHE A 331 -14.38 26.69 5.70
C PHE A 331 -15.17 26.99 6.97
N ASN A 332 -14.51 27.32 8.08
CA ASN A 332 -15.16 27.64 9.34
C ASN A 332 -15.95 28.96 9.30
N ASP A 333 -15.54 29.91 8.44
CA ASP A 333 -16.26 31.16 8.21
C ASP A 333 -17.60 30.92 7.50
N ASN A 334 -17.70 29.85 6.70
CA ASN A 334 -18.89 29.52 5.91
C ASN A 334 -19.68 28.31 6.44
N PHE A 335 -19.07 27.47 7.28
CA PHE A 335 -19.66 26.22 7.77
C PHE A 335 -19.29 25.97 9.23
N ALA A 336 -20.20 25.32 9.98
CA ALA A 336 -19.90 24.83 11.33
C ALA A 336 -18.79 23.76 11.30
N GLY A 337 -17.59 24.16 11.70
CA GLY A 337 -16.40 23.31 11.77
C GLY A 337 -15.65 23.47 13.09
N ARG A 338 -14.74 22.54 13.38
CA ARG A 338 -13.94 22.59 14.63
C ARG A 338 -13.00 23.78 14.59
N GLY A 339 -13.02 24.57 15.67
CA GLY A 339 -12.09 25.67 15.86
C GLY A 339 -10.62 25.25 15.95
N ASN A 340 -9.73 26.19 15.67
CA ASN A 340 -8.28 25.96 15.68
C ASN A 340 -7.75 25.42 17.02
N ARG A 341 -8.33 25.87 18.14
CA ARG A 341 -8.01 25.42 19.51
C ARG A 341 -8.37 23.95 19.72
N SER A 342 -9.61 23.55 19.38
CA SER A 342 -10.07 22.16 19.50
C SER A 342 -9.19 21.20 18.70
N LEU A 343 -8.80 21.61 17.49
CA LEU A 343 -7.91 20.80 16.65
C LEU A 343 -6.49 20.69 17.19
N ARG A 344 -5.96 21.73 17.86
CA ARG A 344 -4.67 21.64 18.56
C ARG A 344 -4.75 20.71 19.76
N MET A 345 -5.82 20.80 20.55
CA MET A 345 -6.07 19.90 21.68
C MET A 345 -6.14 18.43 21.25
N LYS A 346 -6.78 18.14 20.11
CA LYS A 346 -6.79 16.79 19.54
C LYS A 346 -5.40 16.33 19.14
N ARG A 347 -4.65 17.16 18.41
CA ARG A 347 -3.27 16.83 18.03
C ARG A 347 -2.37 16.62 19.24
N ALA A 348 -2.51 17.41 20.30
CA ALA A 348 -1.76 17.21 21.53
C ALA A 348 -2.05 15.85 22.18
N LYS A 349 -3.26 15.31 21.99
CA LYS A 349 -3.64 13.95 22.42
C LYS A 349 -3.25 12.85 21.43
N ASP A 350 -3.03 13.18 20.16
CA ASP A 350 -2.60 12.21 19.14
C ASP A 350 -1.14 11.82 19.43
N GLY A 351 -0.89 10.55 19.80
CA GLY A 351 0.37 10.04 20.35
C GLY A 351 1.58 9.93 19.40
N MET A 352 1.67 10.77 18.36
CA MET A 352 2.77 10.77 17.38
C MET A 352 3.72 11.96 17.54
N HIS A 353 3.83 12.50 18.75
CA HIS A 353 4.84 13.52 19.06
C HIS A 353 6.18 12.84 19.26
N LEU A 354 7.24 13.44 18.71
CA LEU A 354 8.59 12.96 18.93
C LEU A 354 9.17 13.62 20.17
N VAL A 355 9.66 12.79 21.09
CA VAL A 355 10.56 13.23 22.16
C VAL A 355 11.93 13.52 21.54
N ASP A 356 12.68 14.48 22.09
CA ASP A 356 14.04 14.79 21.63
C ASP A 356 14.99 13.59 21.78
N GLY A 357 15.90 13.47 20.82
CA GLY A 357 16.94 12.44 20.81
C GLY A 357 16.46 11.04 20.42
N LEU A 358 17.34 10.06 20.66
CA LEU A 358 17.07 8.63 20.49
C LEU A 358 16.48 8.08 21.80
N GLN A 359 15.16 8.14 21.91
CA GLN A 359 14.42 7.72 23.11
C GLN A 359 13.53 6.52 22.82
N ILE A 360 13.52 5.53 23.73
CA ILE A 360 12.76 4.27 23.58
C ILE A 360 11.26 4.51 23.35
N VAL A 361 10.69 5.58 23.91
CA VAL A 361 9.27 5.96 23.74
C VAL A 361 8.92 6.15 22.27
N ASN A 362 9.81 6.76 21.47
CA ASN A 362 9.58 6.97 20.04
C ASN A 362 9.54 5.62 19.28
N PHE A 363 10.39 4.67 19.66
CA PHE A 363 10.41 3.33 19.05
C PHE A 363 9.20 2.51 19.47
N ASN A 364 8.81 2.54 20.74
CA ASN A 364 7.63 1.82 21.26
C ASN A 364 6.34 2.27 20.57
N CYS A 365 6.21 3.56 20.27
CA CYS A 365 5.06 4.07 19.51
C CYS A 365 4.98 3.42 18.11
N ILE A 366 6.11 3.33 17.40
CA ILE A 366 6.17 2.70 16.08
C ILE A 366 5.98 1.18 16.18
N ALA A 367 6.57 0.53 17.17
CA ALA A 367 6.40 -0.90 17.43
C ALA A 367 4.92 -1.25 17.66
N GLN A 368 4.18 -0.42 18.40
CA GLN A 368 2.74 -0.59 18.58
C GLN A 368 2.00 -0.45 17.24
N VAL A 369 2.36 0.51 16.39
CA VAL A 369 1.78 0.64 15.04
C VAL A 369 2.05 -0.62 14.19
N LEU A 370 3.26 -1.18 14.24
CA LEU A 370 3.60 -2.42 13.53
C LEU A 370 2.81 -3.61 14.06
N LYS A 371 2.62 -3.70 15.38
CA LYS A 371 1.81 -4.73 16.04
C LYS A 371 0.34 -4.63 15.65
N ASP A 372 -0.22 -3.42 15.59
CA ASP A 372 -1.60 -3.17 15.14
C ASP A 372 -1.81 -3.56 13.67
N LEU A 373 -0.76 -3.43 12.85
CA LEU A 373 -0.74 -3.91 11.46
C LEU A 373 -0.53 -5.42 11.35
N GLY A 374 -0.19 -6.12 12.43
CA GLY A 374 0.18 -7.53 12.41
C GLY A 374 1.49 -7.81 11.66
N TYR A 375 2.41 -6.83 11.61
CA TYR A 375 3.66 -6.93 10.87
C TYR A 375 4.84 -7.24 11.80
N SER A 376 5.59 -8.30 11.48
CA SER A 376 6.79 -8.74 12.21
C SER A 376 8.02 -8.90 11.31
N GLY A 377 7.94 -8.40 10.08
CA GLY A 377 8.98 -8.55 9.05
C GLY A 377 10.15 -7.58 9.19
N PRO A 378 11.04 -7.52 8.17
CA PRO A 378 12.17 -6.60 8.17
C PRO A 378 11.71 -5.14 8.03
N VAL A 379 12.50 -4.24 8.58
CA VAL A 379 12.31 -2.79 8.47
C VAL A 379 13.60 -2.17 7.91
N ALA A 380 13.45 -1.30 6.91
CA ALA A 380 14.54 -0.50 6.39
C ALA A 380 14.64 0.80 7.20
N ALA A 381 15.83 1.09 7.73
CA ALA A 381 16.14 2.37 8.34
C ALA A 381 16.88 3.26 7.35
N ALA A 382 16.77 4.57 7.53
CA ALA A 382 17.62 5.54 6.85
C ALA A 382 17.94 6.71 7.77
N SER A 383 19.11 7.29 7.57
CA SER A 383 19.59 8.46 8.30
C SER A 383 20.15 9.48 7.31
N ASP A 384 19.81 10.75 7.51
CA ASP A 384 20.31 11.86 6.70
C ASP A 384 20.17 13.18 7.47
N GLN A 385 20.81 14.25 7.00
CA GLN A 385 20.75 15.59 7.56
C GLN A 385 20.03 16.57 6.64
N THR A 386 19.28 17.50 7.24
CA THR A 386 18.77 18.69 6.56
C THR A 386 19.21 19.96 7.26
N VAL A 387 19.39 21.04 6.50
CA VAL A 387 19.66 22.37 7.04
C VAL A 387 18.39 22.94 7.69
N CYS A 388 18.54 23.60 8.83
CA CYS A 388 17.47 24.33 9.51
C CYS A 388 17.90 25.77 9.85
N VAL A 389 16.94 26.60 10.22
CA VAL A 389 17.22 27.98 10.66
C VAL A 389 17.82 27.96 12.06
N LYS A 390 19.01 28.59 12.20
CA LYS A 390 19.67 28.83 13.50
C LYS A 390 18.82 29.76 14.38
N ARG A 391 18.10 29.20 15.35
CA ARG A 391 17.26 29.96 16.29
C ARG A 391 17.01 29.16 17.56
N LEU A 392 17.15 29.82 18.70
CA LEU A 392 16.73 29.29 20.00
C LEU A 392 15.26 29.60 20.28
N ARG A 393 14.55 28.64 20.85
CA ARG A 393 13.16 28.79 21.29
C ARG A 393 12.96 28.07 22.61
N HIS A 394 12.07 28.59 23.44
CA HIS A 394 11.64 27.90 24.65
C HIS A 394 10.41 27.02 24.33
N HIS A 395 10.42 25.78 24.81
CA HIS A 395 9.30 24.85 24.77
C HIS A 395 9.35 23.88 25.95
N ASP A 396 8.24 23.73 26.68
CA ASP A 396 8.06 22.74 27.76
C ASP A 396 9.24 22.64 28.75
N GLY A 397 9.75 23.77 29.26
CA GLY A 397 10.87 23.80 30.22
C GLY A 397 12.24 23.53 29.60
N HIS A 398 12.33 23.57 28.26
CA HIS A 398 13.57 23.35 27.53
C HIS A 398 13.89 24.51 26.58
N LEU A 399 15.17 24.79 26.44
CA LEU A 399 15.73 25.65 25.41
C LEU A 399 16.11 24.79 24.20
N VAL A 400 15.32 24.93 23.13
CA VAL A 400 15.40 24.13 21.90
C VAL A 400 16.14 24.89 20.81
N GLY A 401 17.01 24.20 20.07
CA GLY A 401 17.75 24.75 18.92
C GLY A 401 19.24 25.00 19.18
N ALA A 402 19.75 24.56 20.33
CA ALA A 402 21.17 24.39 20.58
C ALA A 402 21.69 23.10 19.89
N GLN A 403 22.99 23.04 19.62
CA GLN A 403 23.66 21.82 19.18
C GLN A 403 23.70 20.80 20.32
N GLY A 404 23.60 19.51 20.00
CA GLY A 404 23.68 18.44 21.01
C GLY A 404 22.37 18.10 21.71
N GLY A 405 21.28 18.84 21.44
CA GLY A 405 19.94 18.52 21.95
C GLY A 405 19.30 19.68 22.71
N ASP A 406 18.19 19.37 23.36
CA ASP A 406 17.43 20.32 24.18
C ASP A 406 18.10 20.54 25.55
N ILE A 407 18.19 21.80 25.99
CA ILE A 407 18.76 22.16 27.30
C ILE A 407 17.60 22.38 28.29
N SER A 408 17.46 21.52 29.28
CA SER A 408 16.48 21.68 30.36
C SER A 408 16.85 22.83 31.28
N PHE A 409 15.85 23.54 31.80
CA PHE A 409 16.02 24.54 32.86
C PHE A 409 14.81 24.53 33.78
N ASP A 410 15.02 24.80 35.07
CA ASP A 410 13.96 24.73 36.08
C ASP A 410 13.31 26.11 36.29
N ASP A 411 14.10 27.19 36.29
CA ASP A 411 13.61 28.56 36.44
C ASP A 411 13.76 29.37 35.14
N PRO A 412 12.68 30.00 34.62
CA PRO A 412 12.75 30.95 33.52
C PRO A 412 13.77 32.08 33.69
N SER A 413 14.18 32.42 34.92
CA SER A 413 15.22 33.42 35.18
C SER A 413 16.61 33.00 34.66
N GLU A 414 16.85 31.71 34.42
CA GLU A 414 18.10 31.15 33.90
C GLU A 414 18.24 31.35 32.38
N LEU A 415 17.13 31.51 31.66
CA LEU A 415 17.09 31.61 30.20
C LEU A 415 18.05 32.66 29.61
N PRO A 416 18.18 33.90 30.15
CA PRO A 416 19.12 34.88 29.63
C PRO A 416 20.57 34.44 29.73
N ALA A 417 20.94 33.70 30.78
CA ALA A 417 22.30 33.18 30.96
C ALA A 417 22.58 32.04 29.97
N LEU A 418 21.63 31.11 29.82
CA LEU A 418 21.70 30.00 28.86
C LEU A 418 21.75 30.48 27.41
N VAL A 419 20.92 31.46 27.05
CA VAL A 419 20.95 32.04 25.70
C VAL A 419 22.30 32.72 25.44
N LYS A 420 22.84 33.46 26.42
CA LYS A 420 24.16 34.10 26.30
C LYS A 420 25.28 33.06 26.15
N SER A 421 25.26 31.95 26.90
CA SER A 421 26.28 30.91 26.79
C SER A 421 26.28 30.25 25.41
N VAL A 422 25.11 29.81 24.93
CA VAL A 422 24.96 29.15 23.62
C VAL A 422 25.39 30.08 22.48
N VAL A 423 25.01 31.36 22.53
CA VAL A 423 25.40 32.33 21.50
C VAL A 423 26.90 32.63 21.56
N LYS A 424 27.48 32.79 22.76
CA LYS A 424 28.92 33.03 22.95
C LYS A 424 29.75 31.86 22.41
N ASN A 425 29.32 30.63 22.67
CA ASN A 425 29.98 29.40 22.23
C ASN A 425 29.69 29.05 20.76
N LYS A 426 28.81 29.79 20.08
CA LYS A 426 28.37 29.55 18.69
C LYS A 426 27.69 28.18 18.51
N GLU A 427 26.98 27.72 19.52
CA GLU A 427 26.32 26.41 19.60
C GLU A 427 24.90 26.42 19.01
N LEU A 428 24.57 27.37 18.12
CA LEU A 428 23.28 27.36 17.43
C LEU A 428 23.23 26.24 16.40
N CYS A 429 22.18 25.42 16.48
CA CYS A 429 21.96 24.29 15.59
C CYS A 429 21.70 24.76 14.15
N SER A 430 22.47 24.22 13.20
CA SER A 430 22.41 24.53 11.77
C SER A 430 21.78 23.41 10.93
N LYS A 431 21.77 22.18 11.46
CA LYS A 431 21.32 20.97 10.78
C LYS A 431 20.59 20.04 11.74
N ILE A 432 19.63 19.29 11.21
CA ILE A 432 18.89 18.27 11.96
C ILE A 432 19.16 16.93 11.30
N ARG A 433 19.57 15.93 12.09
CA ARG A 433 19.65 14.54 11.64
C ARG A 433 18.31 13.86 11.87
N ALA A 434 17.77 13.27 10.81
CA ALA A 434 16.56 12.46 10.90
C ALA A 434 16.89 10.98 10.84
N TYR A 435 16.23 10.21 11.70
CA TYR A 435 16.15 8.76 11.57
C TYR A 435 14.75 8.37 11.13
N THR A 436 14.68 7.60 10.05
CA THR A 436 13.42 7.11 9.51
C THR A 436 13.38 5.59 9.50
N LEU A 437 12.17 5.06 9.67
CA LEU A 437 11.84 3.64 9.59
C LEU A 437 10.80 3.46 8.49
N GLN A 438 11.07 2.54 7.57
CA GLN A 438 10.18 2.18 6.48
C GLN A 438 10.00 0.66 6.47
N VAL A 439 8.74 0.22 6.51
CA VAL A 439 8.44 -1.16 6.14
C VAL A 439 8.62 -1.27 4.62
N PRO A 440 9.50 -2.16 4.12
CA PRO A 440 9.84 -2.25 2.70
C PRO A 440 8.75 -2.97 1.89
N LEU A 441 7.48 -2.59 2.11
CA LEU A 441 6.30 -3.07 1.41
C LEU A 441 5.48 -1.88 0.87
N PRO A 442 4.66 -2.09 -0.18
CA PRO A 442 3.83 -1.02 -0.74
C PRO A 442 2.77 -0.53 0.25
N ASN A 443 2.37 0.73 0.12
CA ASN A 443 1.26 1.35 0.86
C ASN A 443 1.41 1.46 2.39
N ILE A 444 2.61 1.19 2.93
CA ILE A 444 2.91 1.44 4.34
C ILE A 444 3.67 2.78 4.45
N PRO A 445 3.23 3.71 5.31
CA PRO A 445 3.90 5.00 5.45
C PRO A 445 5.29 4.85 6.06
N THR A 446 6.17 5.80 5.73
CA THR A 446 7.44 6.01 6.45
C THR A 446 7.15 6.63 7.81
N PHE A 447 7.87 6.18 8.83
CA PHE A 447 7.86 6.73 10.17
C PHE A 447 9.16 7.49 10.43
N VAL A 448 9.06 8.67 11.04
CA VAL A 448 10.21 9.37 11.60
C VAL A 448 10.29 8.95 13.06
N VAL A 449 11.44 8.47 13.52
CA VAL A 449 11.61 8.02 14.92
C VAL A 449 12.47 8.98 15.74
N ALA A 450 13.35 9.75 15.10
CA ALA A 450 14.11 10.78 15.79
C ALA A 450 14.43 11.95 14.85
N LEU A 451 14.44 13.16 15.44
CA LEU A 451 14.91 14.41 14.85
C LEU A 451 15.87 15.07 15.83
N ILE A 452 17.16 14.92 15.57
CA ILE A 452 18.23 15.26 16.50
C ILE A 452 18.91 16.55 16.02
N ALA A 453 19.11 17.50 16.93
CA ALA A 453 19.88 18.71 16.66
C ALA A 453 21.35 18.34 16.46
N SER A 454 21.81 18.38 15.22
CA SER A 454 23.17 17.96 14.88
C SER A 454 24.19 19.01 15.30
N CYS A 455 25.34 18.53 15.75
CA CYS A 455 26.54 19.36 15.90
C CYS A 455 27.04 19.83 14.53
N ASP A 456 27.64 21.03 14.46
CA ASP A 456 28.10 21.66 13.21
C ASP A 456 29.24 20.87 12.53
N LYS A 457 29.92 19.99 13.30
CA LYS A 457 31.01 19.11 12.88
C LYS A 457 30.83 17.66 13.36
N GLU A 458 29.66 17.08 13.09
CA GLU A 458 29.42 15.67 13.37
C GLU A 458 30.46 14.78 12.66
N THR A 459 31.20 13.99 13.44
CA THR A 459 32.25 13.08 12.95
C THR A 459 31.67 11.72 12.58
N SER A 460 32.44 10.88 11.89
CA SER A 460 32.02 9.50 11.62
C SER A 460 31.79 8.69 12.91
N ASN A 461 32.55 8.97 13.97
CA ASN A 461 32.41 8.26 15.25
C ASN A 461 31.10 8.63 15.95
N ASP A 462 30.73 9.91 15.95
CA ASP A 462 29.46 10.38 16.51
C ASP A 462 28.26 9.72 15.78
N ILE A 463 28.36 9.55 14.46
CA ILE A 463 27.36 8.87 13.65
C ILE A 463 27.29 7.37 13.98
N VAL A 464 28.45 6.71 14.15
CA VAL A 464 28.50 5.29 14.54
C VAL A 464 27.85 5.06 15.89
N GLU A 465 28.18 5.90 16.89
CA GLU A 465 27.58 5.82 18.23
C GLU A 465 26.06 6.00 18.14
N SER A 466 25.61 6.98 17.36
CA SER A 466 24.18 7.20 17.12
C SER A 466 23.51 6.01 16.41
N HIS A 467 24.17 5.39 15.44
CA HIS A 467 23.64 4.20 14.75
C HIS A 467 23.58 2.98 15.68
N LEU A 468 24.61 2.75 16.50
CA LEU A 468 24.60 1.68 17.50
C LEU A 468 23.46 1.88 18.50
N LYS A 469 23.30 3.10 19.03
CA LYS A 469 22.21 3.42 19.95
C LYS A 469 20.84 3.24 19.30
N PHE A 470 20.70 3.66 18.04
CA PHE A 470 19.47 3.46 17.26
C PHE A 470 19.14 1.97 17.07
N LEU A 471 20.14 1.13 16.76
CA LEU A 471 19.94 -0.31 16.58
C LEU A 471 19.58 -1.00 17.90
N GLU A 472 20.22 -0.62 19.01
CA GLU A 472 19.90 -1.11 20.36
C GLU A 472 18.44 -0.81 20.73
N LEU A 473 18.01 0.44 20.60
CA LEU A 473 16.64 0.85 20.91
C LEU A 473 15.61 0.22 19.98
N SER A 474 15.96 0.03 18.70
CA SER A 474 15.11 -0.70 17.76
C SER A 474 14.90 -2.14 18.19
N GLN A 475 15.97 -2.80 18.63
CA GLN A 475 15.95 -4.17 19.11
C GLN A 475 15.15 -4.30 20.42
N GLU A 476 15.34 -3.39 21.36
CA GLU A 476 14.57 -3.32 22.62
C GLU A 476 13.06 -3.18 22.36
N ALA A 477 12.68 -2.35 21.38
CA ALA A 477 11.29 -2.18 20.95
C ALA A 477 10.74 -3.35 20.10
N GLY A 478 11.57 -4.35 19.77
CA GLY A 478 11.18 -5.49 18.93
C GLY A 478 11.06 -5.18 17.44
N ILE A 479 11.73 -4.13 16.96
CA ILE A 479 11.75 -3.71 15.55
C ILE A 479 12.96 -4.35 14.85
N ASN A 480 12.69 -5.19 13.85
CA ASN A 480 13.72 -5.92 13.12
C ASN A 480 14.34 -5.07 12.00
N ILE A 481 15.37 -4.29 12.31
CA ILE A 481 16.12 -3.51 11.30
C ILE A 481 16.94 -4.45 10.42
N LEU A 482 16.73 -4.37 9.10
CA LEU A 482 17.46 -5.15 8.09
C LEU A 482 18.50 -4.33 7.34
N SER A 483 18.29 -3.02 7.20
CA SER A 483 19.22 -2.16 6.48
C SER A 483 19.26 -0.74 7.03
N VAL A 484 20.38 -0.05 6.81
CA VAL A 484 20.55 1.38 7.11
C VAL A 484 20.99 2.09 5.83
N GLY A 485 20.11 2.90 5.26
CA GLY A 485 20.36 3.71 4.07
C GLY A 485 21.01 5.07 4.39
N ALA A 486 21.96 5.50 3.56
CA ALA A 486 22.65 6.79 3.62
C ALA A 486 22.87 7.39 2.23
N ASP A 487 23.06 8.71 2.14
CA ASP A 487 23.17 9.44 0.85
C ASP A 487 24.55 9.30 0.17
N GLY A 488 25.55 8.85 0.91
CA GLY A 488 26.92 8.65 0.44
C GLY A 488 27.87 9.82 0.72
N ALA A 489 27.52 10.73 1.62
CA ALA A 489 28.46 11.68 2.19
C ALA A 489 29.68 10.95 2.78
N PRO A 490 30.91 11.47 2.62
CA PRO A 490 32.13 10.78 3.07
C PRO A 490 32.12 10.37 4.55
N THR A 491 31.59 11.22 5.42
CA THR A 491 31.47 10.94 6.86
C THR A 491 30.49 9.80 7.16
N GLU A 492 29.35 9.76 6.46
CA GLU A 492 28.36 8.68 6.58
C GLU A 492 28.86 7.36 6.01
N LEU A 493 29.58 7.40 4.88
CA LEU A 493 30.21 6.22 4.30
C LEU A 493 31.28 5.64 5.23
N CYS A 494 32.10 6.49 5.86
CA CYS A 494 33.03 6.06 6.89
C CYS A 494 32.31 5.45 8.10
N ALA A 495 31.21 6.07 8.56
CA ALA A 495 30.41 5.55 9.66
C ALA A 495 29.78 4.19 9.36
N GLN A 496 29.25 3.98 8.14
CA GLN A 496 28.70 2.67 7.74
C GLN A 496 29.77 1.57 7.69
N ASN A 497 30.99 1.88 7.23
CA ASN A 497 32.09 0.91 7.26
C ASN A 497 32.46 0.58 8.71
N ALA A 498 32.66 1.60 9.55
CA ALA A 498 32.99 1.40 10.96
C ALA A 498 31.90 0.62 11.71
N LEU A 499 30.62 0.85 11.41
CA LEU A 499 29.50 0.08 11.95
C LEU A 499 29.56 -1.39 11.51
N THR A 500 29.93 -1.66 10.26
CA THR A 500 30.14 -3.04 9.77
C THR A 500 31.28 -3.73 10.51
N ASP A 501 32.35 -3.00 10.84
CA ASP A 501 33.51 -3.51 11.57
C ASP A 501 33.21 -3.85 13.04
N THR A 502 32.10 -3.34 13.60
CA THR A 502 31.63 -3.73 14.95
C THR A 502 31.07 -5.16 15.01
N ALA A 503 30.71 -5.74 13.86
CA ALA A 503 30.13 -7.08 13.81
C ALA A 503 31.21 -8.16 14.05
N SER A 504 30.95 -9.07 14.99
CA SER A 504 31.82 -10.24 15.24
C SER A 504 31.39 -11.47 14.43
N GLN A 505 30.16 -11.51 13.96
CA GLN A 505 29.57 -12.63 13.23
C GLN A 505 29.09 -12.19 11.85
N PHE A 506 29.25 -13.07 10.86
CA PHE A 506 28.92 -12.77 9.47
C PHE A 506 28.28 -13.96 8.77
N ILE A 507 27.31 -13.69 7.91
CA ILE A 507 26.88 -14.63 6.86
C ILE A 507 27.82 -14.42 5.68
N SER A 508 28.55 -15.45 5.27
CA SER A 508 29.54 -15.34 4.20
C SER A 508 29.08 -16.07 2.95
N TYR A 509 29.22 -15.41 1.80
CA TYR A 509 29.09 -16.00 0.48
C TYR A 509 30.38 -15.75 -0.30
N SER A 510 30.92 -16.80 -0.91
CA SER A 510 32.10 -16.71 -1.76
C SER A 510 31.88 -17.44 -3.08
N ASN A 511 32.42 -16.87 -4.14
CA ASN A 511 32.52 -17.51 -5.45
C ASN A 511 33.91 -17.21 -6.03
N SER A 512 34.82 -18.16 -5.83
CA SER A 512 36.23 -18.02 -6.21
C SER A 512 36.42 -17.89 -7.72
N ARG A 513 35.49 -18.42 -8.54
CA ARG A 513 35.59 -18.33 -10.01
C ARG A 513 35.49 -16.88 -10.50
N TYR A 514 34.69 -16.07 -9.83
CA TYR A 514 34.42 -14.68 -10.21
C TYR A 514 35.05 -13.67 -9.24
N ASP A 515 35.86 -14.11 -8.28
CA ASP A 515 36.43 -13.27 -7.22
C ASP A 515 35.35 -12.45 -6.48
N VAL A 516 34.25 -13.12 -6.13
CA VAL A 516 33.13 -12.53 -5.41
C VAL A 516 33.16 -13.01 -3.98
N HIS A 517 33.39 -12.08 -3.05
CA HIS A 517 33.37 -12.33 -1.61
C HIS A 517 32.44 -11.33 -0.94
N VAL A 518 31.35 -11.81 -0.34
CA VAL A 518 30.34 -10.99 0.32
C VAL A 518 30.17 -11.48 1.75
N LYS A 519 30.17 -10.54 2.70
CA LYS A 519 29.88 -10.80 4.11
C LYS A 519 28.71 -9.93 4.54
N VAL A 520 27.66 -10.53 5.11
CA VAL A 520 26.57 -9.81 5.74
C VAL A 520 26.89 -9.71 7.24
N PRO A 521 27.06 -8.50 7.81
CA PRO A 521 27.32 -8.37 9.24
C PRO A 521 26.07 -8.72 10.06
N LEU A 522 26.28 -9.44 11.16
CA LEU A 522 25.26 -9.70 12.17
C LEU A 522 25.54 -8.80 13.38
N ILE A 523 24.59 -7.92 13.71
CA ILE A 523 24.73 -6.90 14.75
C ILE A 523 23.61 -7.09 15.79
N GLY A 524 23.92 -6.79 17.06
CA GLY A 524 22.98 -6.83 18.17
C GLY A 524 22.89 -8.18 18.90
N HIS A 525 22.01 -8.24 19.90
CA HIS A 525 21.78 -9.41 20.75
C HIS A 525 20.28 -9.71 20.91
N PRO A 526 19.73 -10.73 20.21
CA PRO A 526 20.42 -11.71 19.36
C PRO A 526 21.00 -11.11 18.07
N PRO A 527 22.02 -11.74 17.46
CA PRO A 527 22.63 -11.27 16.20
C PRO A 527 21.61 -11.25 15.06
N ARG A 528 21.46 -10.10 14.40
CA ARG A 528 20.56 -9.90 13.25
C ARG A 528 21.30 -9.29 12.07
N PRO A 529 20.95 -9.65 10.82
CA PRO A 529 21.59 -9.07 9.65
C PRO A 529 21.23 -7.58 9.51
N VAL A 530 22.25 -6.73 9.39
CA VAL A 530 22.06 -5.29 9.14
C VAL A 530 22.90 -4.87 7.94
N VAL A 531 22.27 -4.60 6.81
CA VAL A 531 22.95 -4.26 5.56
C VAL A 531 23.11 -2.74 5.42
N MET A 532 24.34 -2.28 5.24
CA MET A 532 24.61 -0.88 4.94
C MET A 532 24.32 -0.61 3.46
N VAL A 533 23.43 0.35 3.19
CA VAL A 533 22.95 0.66 1.84
C VAL A 533 23.30 2.11 1.51
N GLN A 534 23.78 2.31 0.28
CA GLN A 534 24.01 3.62 -0.31
C GLN A 534 22.80 3.99 -1.18
N ASP A 535 22.42 5.27 -1.23
CA ASP A 535 21.25 5.69 -1.98
C ASP A 535 21.46 5.55 -3.51
N PRO A 536 20.67 4.71 -4.21
CA PRO A 536 20.83 4.51 -5.65
C PRO A 536 20.50 5.76 -6.49
N LYS A 537 19.60 6.64 -6.02
CA LYS A 537 19.29 7.90 -6.72
C LYS A 537 20.43 8.89 -6.56
N HIS A 538 21.02 8.98 -5.37
CA HIS A 538 22.20 9.82 -5.16
C HIS A 538 23.38 9.30 -5.99
N ALA A 539 23.61 7.98 -6.02
CA ALA A 539 24.64 7.37 -6.85
C ALA A 539 24.44 7.66 -8.35
N ARG A 540 23.19 7.65 -8.84
CA ARG A 540 22.87 8.04 -10.23
C ARG A 540 23.29 9.48 -10.52
N LYS A 541 23.01 10.40 -9.60
CA LYS A 541 23.42 11.81 -9.71
C LYS A 541 24.95 11.96 -9.68
N THR A 542 25.62 11.25 -8.77
CA THR A 542 27.08 11.21 -8.67
C THR A 542 27.71 10.68 -9.96
N GLY A 543 27.16 9.61 -10.52
CA GLY A 543 27.57 9.08 -11.82
C GLY A 543 27.43 10.11 -12.92
N ALA A 544 26.26 10.73 -13.06
CA ALA A 544 26.03 11.76 -14.08
C ALA A 544 27.01 12.94 -13.97
N ASN A 545 27.38 13.36 -12.76
CA ASN A 545 28.26 14.50 -12.52
C ASN A 545 29.75 14.18 -12.72
N GLN A 546 30.20 12.96 -12.39
CA GLN A 546 31.60 12.57 -12.51
C GLN A 546 31.96 11.97 -13.87
N LEU A 547 30.99 11.39 -14.57
CA LEU A 547 31.20 10.61 -15.80
C LEU A 547 30.98 11.44 -17.08
N SER A 548 31.18 12.76 -17.00
CA SER A 548 30.86 13.82 -17.98
C SER A 548 31.40 13.64 -19.42
N SER A 549 31.96 12.48 -19.78
CA SER A 549 32.61 12.23 -21.07
C SER A 549 32.54 10.78 -21.59
N GLY A 550 31.92 9.81 -20.88
CA GLY A 550 31.94 8.40 -21.30
C GLY A 550 30.57 7.74 -21.42
N ALA A 551 30.06 7.55 -22.64
CA ALA A 551 28.78 6.87 -22.89
C ALA A 551 28.70 5.47 -22.23
N CYS A 552 29.81 4.71 -22.26
CA CYS A 552 29.90 3.40 -21.60
C CYS A 552 29.73 3.50 -20.07
N LEU A 553 30.32 4.52 -19.44
CA LEU A 553 30.25 4.71 -18.00
C LEU A 553 28.85 5.11 -17.54
N LEU A 554 28.16 5.95 -18.33
CA LEU A 554 26.76 6.31 -18.09
C LEU A 554 25.85 5.08 -18.16
N VAL A 555 26.06 4.19 -19.14
CA VAL A 555 25.30 2.94 -19.26
C VAL A 555 25.55 2.03 -18.05
N MET A 556 26.81 1.84 -17.63
CA MET A 556 27.14 0.96 -16.49
C MET A 556 26.54 1.46 -15.17
N VAL A 557 26.63 2.77 -14.87
CA VAL A 557 25.99 3.33 -13.66
C VAL A 557 24.47 3.31 -13.78
N GLY A 558 23.92 3.58 -14.97
CA GLY A 558 22.49 3.51 -15.24
C GLY A 558 21.93 2.12 -14.92
N GLU A 559 22.52 1.07 -15.50
CA GLU A 559 22.17 -0.34 -15.27
C GLU A 559 22.30 -0.73 -13.79
N MET A 560 23.37 -0.29 -13.12
CA MET A 560 23.55 -0.54 -11.68
C MET A 560 22.43 0.12 -10.87
N CYS A 561 22.07 1.37 -11.16
CA CYS A 561 21.00 2.07 -10.44
C CYS A 561 19.63 1.46 -10.74
N ASP A 562 19.40 1.02 -11.98
CA ASP A 562 18.15 0.36 -12.37
C ASP A 562 17.99 -1.02 -11.73
N ALA A 563 19.10 -1.74 -11.46
CA ALA A 563 19.08 -2.96 -10.66
C ALA A 563 18.42 -2.74 -9.28
N TRP A 564 18.56 -1.54 -8.71
CA TRP A 564 17.90 -1.15 -7.47
C TRP A 564 16.49 -0.59 -7.69
N LEU A 565 16.35 0.37 -8.60
CA LEU A 565 15.18 1.23 -8.69
C LEU A 565 14.06 0.72 -9.61
N ASN A 566 14.39 -0.12 -10.60
CA ASN A 566 13.39 -0.64 -11.53
C ASN A 566 12.46 -1.63 -10.80
N ARG A 567 11.14 -1.44 -10.88
CA ARG A 567 10.14 -2.25 -10.16
C ARG A 567 9.77 -3.56 -10.86
N TRP A 568 10.21 -3.75 -12.11
CA TRP A 568 9.72 -4.81 -13.00
C TRP A 568 10.73 -5.93 -13.27
N ILE A 569 11.97 -5.78 -12.82
CA ILE A 569 13.04 -6.77 -13.04
C ILE A 569 13.14 -7.76 -11.88
N GLY A 570 13.42 -9.03 -12.20
CA GLY A 570 13.60 -10.11 -11.23
C GLY A 570 14.95 -10.03 -10.50
N HIS A 571 15.06 -10.68 -9.34
CA HIS A 571 16.28 -10.62 -8.52
C HIS A 571 17.54 -11.11 -9.24
N ARG A 572 17.42 -12.12 -10.11
CA ARG A 572 18.54 -12.65 -10.90
C ARG A 572 19.11 -11.58 -11.83
N GLU A 573 18.24 -10.88 -12.56
CA GLU A 573 18.61 -9.81 -13.47
C GLU A 573 19.21 -8.62 -12.71
N ARG A 574 18.66 -8.28 -11.53
CA ARG A 574 19.25 -7.24 -10.66
C ARG A 574 20.68 -7.56 -10.26
N ILE A 575 20.94 -8.79 -9.79
CA ILE A 575 22.28 -9.23 -9.41
C ILE A 575 23.21 -9.15 -10.62
N ARG A 576 22.76 -9.64 -11.79
CA ARG A 576 23.53 -9.57 -13.04
C ARG A 576 23.89 -8.13 -13.41
N SER A 577 22.93 -7.21 -13.46
CA SER A 577 23.19 -5.81 -13.82
C SER A 577 24.13 -5.14 -12.83
N ALA A 578 23.87 -5.27 -11.51
CA ALA A 578 24.69 -4.63 -10.49
C ALA A 578 26.13 -5.16 -10.47
N TRP A 579 26.33 -6.48 -10.54
CA TRP A 579 27.66 -7.07 -10.51
C TRP A 579 28.40 -6.96 -11.84
N THR A 580 27.70 -6.90 -12.98
CA THR A 580 28.35 -6.59 -14.27
C THR A 580 29.00 -5.22 -14.22
N ALA A 581 28.31 -4.23 -13.66
CA ALA A 581 28.85 -2.89 -13.48
C ALA A 581 30.02 -2.87 -12.48
N ASP A 582 29.92 -3.58 -11.34
CA ASP A 582 31.04 -3.69 -10.38
C ASP A 582 32.27 -4.38 -11.00
N PHE A 583 32.09 -5.48 -11.74
CA PHE A 583 33.18 -6.12 -12.48
C PHE A 583 33.82 -5.16 -13.48
N PHE A 584 33.03 -4.40 -14.23
CA PHE A 584 33.55 -3.38 -15.11
C PHE A 584 34.42 -2.37 -14.35
N PHE A 585 33.94 -1.85 -13.21
CA PHE A 585 34.72 -0.90 -12.39
C PHE A 585 36.03 -1.51 -11.87
N ARG A 586 36.02 -2.77 -11.41
CA ARG A 586 37.25 -3.47 -10.98
C ARG A 586 38.25 -3.63 -12.11
N HIS A 587 37.81 -4.07 -13.28
CA HIS A 587 38.66 -4.23 -14.45
C HIS A 587 39.21 -2.89 -14.92
N TRP A 588 38.38 -1.85 -14.93
CA TRP A 588 38.79 -0.50 -15.31
C TRP A 588 39.85 0.06 -14.35
N LYS A 589 39.64 -0.09 -13.03
CA LYS A 589 40.64 0.29 -12.02
C LYS A 589 41.97 -0.43 -12.25
N ASN A 590 41.94 -1.76 -12.44
CA ASN A 590 43.14 -2.54 -12.66
C ASN A 590 43.84 -2.17 -13.97
N TYR A 591 43.09 -1.88 -15.02
CA TYR A 591 43.62 -1.39 -16.29
C TYR A 591 44.36 -0.05 -16.11
N LEU A 592 43.74 0.92 -15.43
CA LEU A 592 44.36 2.22 -15.18
C LEU A 592 45.63 2.12 -14.33
N LEU A 593 45.65 1.23 -13.34
CA LEU A 593 46.84 0.98 -12.52
C LEU A 593 47.98 0.37 -13.36
N LYS A 594 47.68 -0.55 -14.29
CA LYS A 594 48.68 -1.09 -15.22
C LYS A 594 49.22 -0.02 -16.15
N GLN A 595 48.34 0.79 -16.74
CA GLN A 595 48.75 1.89 -17.63
C GLN A 595 49.60 2.94 -16.93
N GLN A 596 49.31 3.25 -15.66
CA GLN A 596 50.13 4.15 -14.86
C GLN A 596 51.55 3.62 -14.60
N ALA A 597 51.72 2.30 -14.59
CA ALA A 597 53.02 1.64 -14.42
C ALA A 597 53.83 1.55 -15.72
N GLU A 598 53.23 1.85 -16.89
CA GLU A 598 53.93 1.79 -18.17
C GLU A 598 54.91 2.98 -18.34
N PRO A 599 56.02 2.79 -19.08
CA PRO A 599 57.06 3.81 -19.26
C PRO A 599 56.54 5.11 -19.89
N HIS A 600 55.52 5.01 -20.75
CA HIS A 600 54.89 6.11 -21.45
C HIS A 600 53.56 6.46 -20.76
N LYS A 601 53.60 7.36 -19.78
CA LYS A 601 52.48 7.75 -18.89
C LYS A 601 51.36 8.53 -19.63
N LEU A 602 50.68 7.91 -20.58
CA LEU A 602 49.53 8.50 -21.29
C LEU A 602 48.30 8.65 -20.38
N MET A 603 48.10 7.72 -19.44
CA MET A 603 46.98 7.72 -18.50
C MET A 603 47.49 7.49 -17.07
N SER A 604 46.86 8.17 -16.12
CA SER A 604 47.09 7.98 -14.69
C SER A 604 45.78 7.69 -13.96
N PHE A 605 45.85 6.92 -12.88
CA PHE A 605 44.68 6.57 -12.07
C PHE A 605 43.99 7.82 -11.51
N ALA A 606 44.76 8.79 -10.99
CA ALA A 606 44.24 10.00 -10.37
C ALA A 606 43.47 10.92 -11.35
N HIS A 607 43.86 10.95 -12.62
CA HIS A 607 43.23 11.83 -13.61
C HIS A 607 42.18 11.14 -14.49
N ASN A 608 42.17 9.81 -14.57
CA ASN A 608 41.31 9.06 -15.50
C ASN A 608 40.27 8.18 -14.81
N CYS A 609 40.43 7.87 -13.52
CA CYS A 609 39.43 7.13 -12.76
C CYS A 609 38.39 8.09 -12.16
N ILE A 610 37.21 7.56 -11.85
CA ILE A 610 36.27 8.22 -10.94
C ILE A 610 36.89 8.42 -9.56
N SER A 611 36.33 9.35 -8.79
CA SER A 611 36.80 9.60 -7.43
C SER A 611 36.77 8.32 -6.57
N PRO A 612 37.71 8.15 -5.63
CA PRO A 612 37.73 7.00 -4.72
C PRO A 612 36.40 6.83 -3.96
N GLN A 613 35.75 7.94 -3.61
CA GLN A 613 34.44 7.96 -2.96
C GLN A 613 33.37 7.36 -3.86
N SER A 614 33.26 7.81 -5.12
CA SER A 614 32.29 7.26 -6.06
C SER A 614 32.53 5.79 -6.38
N PHE A 615 33.80 5.39 -6.51
CA PHE A 615 34.14 3.98 -6.68
C PHE A 615 33.62 3.14 -5.51
N LYS A 616 33.82 3.62 -4.27
CA LYS A 616 33.32 2.94 -3.08
C LYS A 616 31.79 2.90 -3.05
N ILE A 617 31.10 3.99 -3.40
CA ILE A 617 29.63 4.02 -3.50
C ILE A 617 29.12 2.96 -4.48
N PHE A 618 29.66 2.91 -5.70
CA PHE A 618 29.22 1.96 -6.72
C PHE A 618 29.52 0.50 -6.33
N SER A 619 30.69 0.25 -5.75
CA SER A 619 31.02 -1.11 -5.30
C SER A 619 30.17 -1.55 -4.10
N THR A 620 29.86 -0.63 -3.17
CA THR A 620 28.94 -0.88 -2.08
C THR A 620 27.52 -1.15 -2.59
N LEU A 621 27.03 -0.46 -3.62
CA LEU A 621 25.71 -0.75 -4.21
C LEU A 621 25.60 -2.17 -4.79
N ALA A 622 26.64 -2.68 -5.46
CA ALA A 622 26.60 -4.05 -5.96
C ALA A 622 26.65 -5.08 -4.82
N THR A 623 27.51 -4.84 -3.83
CA THR A 623 27.71 -5.73 -2.68
C THR A 623 26.47 -5.75 -1.79
N SER A 624 25.93 -4.59 -1.42
CA SER A 624 24.76 -4.47 -0.54
C SER A 624 23.49 -5.05 -1.14
N LEU A 625 23.32 -5.01 -2.46
CA LEU A 625 22.20 -5.69 -3.12
C LEU A 625 22.25 -7.19 -2.89
N LEU A 626 23.44 -7.80 -3.03
CA LEU A 626 23.62 -9.23 -2.80
C LEU A 626 23.52 -9.58 -1.31
N GLN A 627 24.04 -8.73 -0.42
CA GLN A 627 23.87 -8.87 1.03
C GLN A 627 22.38 -8.87 1.42
N LEU A 628 21.58 -7.95 0.88
CA LEU A 628 20.12 -7.90 1.11
C LEU A 628 19.45 -9.19 0.64
N VAL A 629 19.78 -9.69 -0.55
CA VAL A 629 19.20 -10.94 -1.08
C VAL A 629 19.53 -12.13 -0.18
N ILE A 630 20.78 -12.24 0.30
CA ILE A 630 21.22 -13.31 1.19
C ILE A 630 20.49 -13.21 2.55
N ALA A 631 20.57 -12.05 3.20
CA ALA A 631 19.96 -11.81 4.50
C ALA A 631 18.45 -12.06 4.47
N HIS A 632 17.79 -11.59 3.41
CA HIS A 632 16.35 -11.72 3.27
C HIS A 632 15.91 -13.16 2.99
N ARG A 633 16.66 -13.91 2.17
CA ARG A 633 16.40 -15.33 1.93
C ARG A 633 16.49 -16.15 3.24
N GLU A 634 17.47 -15.85 4.08
CA GLU A 634 17.71 -16.61 5.31
C GLU A 634 16.76 -16.24 6.44
N PHE A 635 16.50 -14.95 6.65
CA PHE A 635 15.73 -14.46 7.81
C PHE A 635 14.26 -14.16 7.51
N TYR A 636 13.92 -13.84 6.26
CA TYR A 636 12.58 -13.40 5.86
C TYR A 636 12.06 -14.06 4.57
N PRO A 637 12.11 -15.40 4.44
CA PRO A 637 11.81 -16.11 3.17
C PRO A 637 10.35 -15.96 2.71
N THR A 638 9.43 -15.63 3.60
CA THR A 638 7.99 -15.51 3.30
C THR A 638 7.56 -14.09 2.93
N ILE A 639 8.45 -13.11 3.06
CA ILE A 639 8.19 -11.71 2.75
C ILE A 639 8.78 -11.44 1.35
N PRO A 640 8.25 -10.49 0.55
CA PRO A 640 8.90 -10.08 -0.69
C PRO A 640 9.98 -9.02 -0.45
N LEU A 641 11.14 -9.15 -1.10
CA LEU A 641 12.21 -8.15 -1.06
C LEU A 641 11.96 -7.06 -2.13
N LEU A 642 11.90 -5.80 -1.72
CA LEU A 642 11.75 -4.64 -2.62
C LEU A 642 12.99 -3.72 -2.54
N PRO A 643 14.05 -3.92 -3.35
CA PRO A 643 15.32 -3.20 -3.19
C PRO A 643 15.22 -1.67 -3.19
N TRP A 644 14.28 -1.11 -3.97
CA TRP A 644 14.05 0.34 -4.03
C TRP A 644 13.45 0.95 -2.75
N LYS A 645 13.19 0.15 -1.70
CA LYS A 645 12.71 0.60 -0.38
C LYS A 645 13.79 0.60 0.71
N HIS A 646 15.06 0.39 0.34
CA HIS A 646 16.17 0.30 1.29
C HIS A 646 17.15 1.51 1.23
N GLY A 647 16.86 2.52 0.40
CA GLY A 647 17.68 3.74 0.28
C GLY A 647 17.36 4.81 1.33
N SER A 648 17.94 6.02 1.18
CA SER A 648 17.70 7.17 2.07
C SER A 648 16.59 8.11 1.61
N GLU A 649 16.00 7.84 0.43
CA GLU A 649 14.78 8.51 -0.08
C GLU A 649 13.69 8.83 0.97
N PRO A 650 13.37 7.96 1.95
CA PRO A 650 12.39 8.30 2.98
C PRO A 650 12.75 9.57 3.79
N CYS A 651 14.03 9.85 4.01
CA CYS A 651 14.49 11.09 4.65
C CYS A 651 14.25 12.31 3.75
N GLU A 652 14.64 12.24 2.48
CA GLU A 652 14.46 13.33 1.50
C GLU A 652 12.97 13.74 1.39
N HIS A 653 12.07 12.76 1.43
CA HIS A 653 10.64 13.01 1.45
C HIS A 653 10.15 13.77 2.69
N VAL A 654 10.62 13.36 3.87
CA VAL A 654 10.27 14.00 5.13
C VAL A 654 10.77 15.45 5.12
N PHE A 655 12.00 15.68 4.66
CA PHE A 655 12.56 17.01 4.51
C PHE A 655 11.80 17.86 3.48
N GLY A 656 11.42 17.27 2.35
CA GLY A 656 10.57 17.91 1.35
C GLY A 656 9.25 18.39 1.95
N TRP A 657 8.60 17.55 2.76
CA TRP A 657 7.37 17.92 3.48
C TRP A 657 7.57 19.02 4.52
N MET A 658 8.69 19.00 5.26
CA MET A 658 9.02 20.09 6.18
C MET A 658 9.13 21.41 5.42
N CYS A 659 9.85 21.43 4.30
CA CYS A 659 10.00 22.60 3.44
C CYS A 659 8.68 23.09 2.83
N VAL A 660 7.78 22.17 2.44
CA VAL A 660 6.44 22.51 1.93
C VAL A 660 5.58 23.17 3.02
N ILE A 661 5.68 22.70 4.26
CA ILE A 661 4.90 23.27 5.37
C ILE A 661 5.49 24.59 5.85
N SER A 662 6.82 24.68 5.96
CA SER A 662 7.55 25.86 6.35
C SER A 662 8.94 25.86 5.71
N PRO A 663 9.21 26.67 4.66
CA PRO A 663 10.52 26.70 4.00
C PRO A 663 11.69 27.12 4.89
N ARG A 664 11.40 27.80 6.01
CA ARG A 664 12.38 28.31 6.98
C ARG A 664 12.02 27.78 8.36
N PHE A 665 12.14 26.48 8.56
CA PHE A 665 11.83 25.83 9.83
C PHE A 665 13.02 25.85 10.80
N THR A 666 12.71 25.97 12.08
CA THR A 666 13.64 25.76 13.21
C THR A 666 13.60 24.30 13.69
N VAL A 667 14.49 23.91 14.60
CA VAL A 667 14.47 22.57 15.24
C VAL A 667 13.10 22.28 15.86
N LEU A 668 12.57 23.22 16.64
CA LEU A 668 11.25 23.07 17.26
C LEU A 668 10.13 22.95 16.21
N ASP A 669 10.17 23.76 15.15
CA ASP A 669 9.17 23.65 14.08
C ASP A 669 9.22 22.26 13.43
N ALA A 670 10.40 21.71 13.18
CA ALA A 670 10.57 20.36 12.61
C ALA A 670 9.86 19.30 13.47
N ARG A 671 10.10 19.30 14.79
CA ARG A 671 9.44 18.35 15.71
C ARG A 671 7.92 18.56 15.76
N MET A 672 7.45 19.81 15.88
CA MET A 672 6.01 20.12 15.92
C MET A 672 5.26 19.80 14.61
N MET A 673 5.98 19.71 13.48
CA MET A 673 5.40 19.33 12.19
C MET A 673 5.16 17.82 12.05
N MET A 674 5.78 16.98 12.89
CA MET A 674 5.75 15.51 12.73
C MET A 674 4.35 14.88 12.74
N PRO A 675 3.45 15.20 13.70
CA PRO A 675 2.10 14.64 13.67
C PRO A 675 1.34 15.01 12.39
N LYS A 676 1.61 16.21 11.85
CA LYS A 676 1.00 16.68 10.59
C LYS A 676 1.59 15.95 9.39
N ILE A 677 2.91 15.80 9.31
CA ILE A 677 3.58 15.08 8.22
C ILE A 677 3.16 13.61 8.22
N HIS A 678 3.13 12.95 9.37
CA HIS A 678 2.67 11.57 9.48
C HIS A 678 1.23 11.40 8.98
N ALA A 679 0.32 12.30 9.37
CA ALA A 679 -1.06 12.28 8.88
C ALA A 679 -1.13 12.50 7.35
N ILE A 680 -0.33 13.40 6.78
CA ILE A 680 -0.28 13.64 5.34
C ILE A 680 0.22 12.38 4.60
N VAL A 681 1.36 11.83 5.01
CA VAL A 681 1.99 10.65 4.40
C VAL A 681 1.04 9.45 4.46
N LYS A 682 0.40 9.20 5.61
CA LYS A 682 -0.59 8.12 5.76
C LYS A 682 -1.78 8.28 4.81
N ASN A 683 -2.28 9.50 4.60
CA ASN A 683 -3.39 9.75 3.68
C ASN A 683 -2.98 9.61 2.21
N ILE A 684 -1.74 9.93 1.86
CA ILE A 684 -1.20 9.72 0.51
C ILE A 684 -1.06 8.23 0.23
N MET A 685 -0.43 7.48 1.13
CA MET A 685 -0.18 6.04 0.97
C MET A 685 -1.47 5.20 0.94
N SER A 686 -2.55 5.70 1.55
CA SER A 686 -3.88 5.07 1.47
C SER A 686 -4.69 5.48 0.23
N GLY A 687 -4.09 6.23 -0.72
CA GLY A 687 -4.74 6.71 -1.93
C GLY A 687 -5.82 7.78 -1.69
N ARG A 688 -5.91 8.32 -0.47
CA ARG A 688 -6.95 9.28 -0.06
C ARG A 688 -6.58 10.73 -0.39
N MET A 689 -5.30 11.00 -0.64
CA MET A 689 -4.78 12.30 -1.04
C MET A 689 -3.80 12.13 -2.21
N LYS A 690 -3.92 13.01 -3.20
CA LYS A 690 -2.91 13.16 -4.24
C LYS A 690 -1.81 14.11 -3.75
N ILE A 691 -0.61 13.85 -4.23
CA ILE A 691 0.57 14.64 -3.92
C ILE A 691 0.48 16.00 -4.61
N PRO A 692 0.65 17.11 -3.88
CA PRO A 692 0.80 18.41 -4.53
C PRO A 692 2.11 18.44 -5.32
N SER A 693 2.06 18.97 -6.55
CA SER A 693 3.26 19.27 -7.32
C SER A 693 4.04 20.39 -6.63
N SER A 694 5.24 20.09 -6.14
CA SER A 694 6.14 21.07 -5.52
C SER A 694 7.57 20.79 -5.96
N GLU A 695 8.36 21.85 -6.20
CA GLU A 695 9.81 21.72 -6.46
C GLU A 695 10.55 21.00 -5.33
N HIS A 696 10.02 21.00 -4.10
CA HIS A 696 10.63 20.35 -2.94
C HIS A 696 10.20 18.89 -2.75
N MET A 697 9.30 18.37 -3.60
CA MET A 697 8.79 17.01 -3.52
C MET A 697 9.25 16.20 -4.73
N HIS A 698 10.32 15.41 -4.55
CA HIS A 698 10.87 14.55 -5.60
C HIS A 698 10.24 13.14 -5.58
N SER A 699 10.46 12.39 -6.66
CA SER A 699 9.61 11.33 -7.26
C SER A 699 9.29 10.04 -6.49
N GLY A 700 9.44 9.95 -5.17
CA GLY A 700 9.36 8.64 -4.50
C GLY A 700 8.02 8.18 -3.95
N TYR A 701 6.95 8.95 -4.18
CA TYR A 701 5.58 8.53 -3.89
C TYR A 701 4.71 8.34 -5.15
N GLN A 702 5.32 8.43 -6.35
CA GLN A 702 4.64 8.13 -7.62
C GLN A 702 4.72 6.64 -7.98
#